data_AF-A0AAN7H629-F1
#
_entry.id   AF-A0AAN7H629-F1
#
_cell.length_a   1.000
_cell.length_b   1.000
_cell.length_c   1.000
_cell.angle_alpha   90.00
_cell.angle_beta   90.00
_cell.angle_gamma   90.00
#
_symmetry.space_group_name_H-M   'P 1'
#
loop_
_entity.id
_entity.type
_entity.pdbx_description
1 polymer ?
#
loop_
_entity_poly.entity_id
_entity_poly.type
_entity_poly.pdbx_seq_one_letter_code
_entity_poly.pdbx_strand_id
1 'polypeptide(L)'
;MAENQFLYALSSNNAWAGYKAHQNPQFFPKLASGQSPQILWLGCSDSRCPETTILGLQPGDVFVHRNIANIISPTDINTSAVIEYAVAHLKVKHIVLCGHTACGGAAASLSDSRIGGVLDIWLTPLKAIRYDHLDELNAIKDDKQRATRIAELNVEAGVKVLMANFTVQEAIKERGLEVHGCLFDIACGRIKDLGFGTKGRHGFGAGGEADDVVRGKHAQLVFRGGNASMTNPNFQSPTSTKKKVAKMTLTVLTDAQIKSILENLTLSELQSALDALRSALHEYSTGSQHASSSSESIHQPERTSVNSPATGATTLFMPSSSSLGTGVKVITLSSSYDAASASSSSSSSSTPQTNIKPTGGITLFSPYGTPIGFLHASTLTAFRTALASLCLVARRTKVTALTVFGTGEQAYWHVRLTLLLRGKTIKRVQFVNRQFSDSCRDIMRRFLGCTQKDREGWEETRFEVLTRGHLEYERLLEKELLESDVIFCCTPSKEALWKEGLLTSREGRRRGRLIVAIGSWTREMREIPGDVIRQALKKGGDGGGDGHGHRHHWHKHAVEGGVVVVDTLDGALKEAGELIEAGVGAEELVELGELVMLREIILAESEVGGGGEEESDEDEETVELGKSSSKASKRKAGNKHLAKWLQKGNVIYKSVGLGLMDLTVGMHVVKLAKEKGVGSHIEGF
;
A
#
# COMPACT_ATOMS: atom_id res chain seq x y z
N MET A 1 17.27 -17.02 -6.53
CA MET A 1 17.96 -17.33 -5.25
C MET A 1 16.97 -17.07 -4.14
N ALA A 2 16.71 -18.04 -3.27
CA ALA A 2 15.75 -17.92 -2.17
C ALA A 2 16.15 -16.74 -1.28
N GLU A 3 15.44 -15.61 -1.43
CA GLU A 3 15.52 -14.52 -0.48
C GLU A 3 15.21 -15.09 0.91
N ASN A 4 15.93 -14.63 1.92
CA ASN A 4 15.98 -15.26 3.23
C ASN A 4 14.60 -15.18 3.90
N GLN A 5 13.73 -16.16 3.66
CA GLN A 5 12.34 -16.25 4.16
C GLN A 5 12.27 -16.00 5.67
N PHE A 6 13.34 -16.36 6.39
CA PHE A 6 13.52 -16.07 7.80
C PHE A 6 13.56 -14.57 8.09
N LEU A 7 14.33 -13.77 7.35
CA LEU A 7 14.40 -12.32 7.55
C LEU A 7 13.07 -11.64 7.23
N TYR A 8 12.38 -12.08 6.17
CA TYR A 8 11.04 -11.58 5.83
C TYR A 8 10.01 -11.89 6.94
N ALA A 9 10.02 -13.12 7.46
CA ALA A 9 9.13 -13.51 8.55
C ALA A 9 9.37 -12.67 9.81
N LEU A 10 10.63 -12.41 10.15
CA LEU A 10 10.98 -11.57 11.30
C LEU A 10 10.66 -10.09 11.07
N SER A 11 10.92 -9.53 9.89
CA SER A 11 10.61 -8.14 9.58
C SER A 11 9.11 -7.86 9.53
N SER A 12 8.32 -8.88 9.16
CA SER A 12 6.85 -8.80 9.12
C SER A 12 6.21 -8.59 10.51
N ASN A 13 6.94 -8.89 11.59
CA ASN A 13 6.45 -8.67 12.95
C ASN A 13 6.14 -7.18 13.23
N ASN A 14 6.97 -6.26 12.72
CA ASN A 14 6.76 -4.82 12.93
C ASN A 14 5.46 -4.34 12.27
N ALA A 15 5.18 -4.83 11.06
CA ALA A 15 3.93 -4.53 10.36
C ALA A 15 2.71 -5.10 11.10
N TRP A 16 2.80 -6.35 11.57
CA TRP A 16 1.74 -6.97 12.37
C TRP A 16 1.48 -6.24 13.69
N ALA A 17 2.54 -5.87 14.42
CA ALA A 17 2.44 -5.14 15.68
C ALA A 17 1.84 -3.75 15.46
N GLY A 18 2.29 -3.01 14.45
CA GLY A 18 1.73 -1.71 14.07
C GLY A 18 0.24 -1.82 13.72
N TYR A 19 -0.14 -2.81 12.90
CA TYR A 19 -1.53 -3.06 12.55
C TYR A 19 -2.42 -3.36 13.76
N LYS A 20 -1.97 -4.24 14.67
CA LYS A 20 -2.74 -4.60 15.87
C LYS A 20 -2.84 -3.44 16.87
N ALA A 21 -1.77 -2.68 17.05
CA ALA A 21 -1.76 -1.49 17.91
C ALA A 21 -2.67 -0.39 17.34
N HIS A 22 -2.73 -0.23 16.02
CA HIS A 22 -3.65 0.71 15.38
C HIS A 22 -5.11 0.28 15.52
N GLN A 23 -5.42 -1.01 15.35
CA GLN A 23 -6.78 -1.53 15.52
C GLN A 23 -7.29 -1.47 16.95
N ASN A 24 -6.42 -1.72 17.92
CA ASN A 24 -6.74 -1.65 19.34
C ASN A 24 -5.50 -1.16 20.11
N PRO A 25 -5.41 0.14 20.43
CA PRO A 25 -4.27 0.73 21.14
C PRO A 25 -4.01 0.11 22.53
N GLN A 26 -5.03 -0.49 23.14
CA GLN A 26 -4.94 -1.16 24.44
C GLN A 26 -4.61 -2.66 24.33
N PHE A 27 -4.44 -3.19 23.12
CA PHE A 27 -4.19 -4.61 22.91
C PHE A 27 -2.89 -5.09 23.57
N PHE A 28 -1.75 -4.50 23.21
CA PHE A 28 -0.46 -4.86 23.81
C PHE A 28 -0.32 -4.45 25.28
N PRO A 29 -0.77 -3.26 25.73
CA PRO A 29 -0.79 -2.92 27.15
C PRO A 29 -1.58 -3.93 28.00
N LYS A 30 -2.72 -4.43 27.49
CA LYS A 30 -3.50 -5.47 28.18
C LYS A 30 -2.80 -6.83 28.17
N LEU A 31 -2.12 -7.19 27.08
CA LEU A 31 -1.33 -8.42 27.06
C LEU A 31 -0.12 -8.36 28.01
N ALA A 32 0.48 -7.18 28.18
CA ALA A 32 1.59 -6.96 29.07
C ALA A 32 1.21 -7.06 30.55
N SER A 33 -0.05 -6.84 30.93
CA SER A 33 -0.49 -6.90 32.33
C SER A 33 -0.68 -8.31 32.87
N GLY A 34 -0.77 -9.32 32.01
CA GLY A 34 -0.83 -10.73 32.41
C GLY A 34 -1.62 -11.62 31.44
N GLN A 35 -1.64 -12.92 31.73
CA GLN A 35 -2.38 -13.92 30.95
C GLN A 35 -3.52 -14.54 31.76
N SER A 36 -4.69 -14.72 31.12
CA SER A 36 -5.84 -15.44 31.71
C SER A 36 -6.59 -16.26 30.65
N PRO A 37 -5.91 -17.21 29.99
CA PRO A 37 -6.50 -18.04 28.94
C PRO A 37 -7.59 -18.93 29.52
N GLN A 38 -8.62 -19.23 28.72
CA GLN A 38 -9.70 -20.12 29.14
C GLN A 38 -9.48 -21.57 28.68
N ILE A 39 -8.58 -21.76 27.72
CA ILE A 39 -8.34 -23.03 27.02
C ILE A 39 -6.86 -23.40 27.17
N LEU A 40 -6.57 -24.63 27.58
CA LEU A 40 -5.30 -25.30 27.36
C LEU A 40 -5.40 -26.13 26.08
N TRP A 41 -4.55 -25.85 25.10
CA TRP A 41 -4.43 -26.61 23.86
C TRP A 41 -3.19 -27.51 23.89
N LEU A 42 -3.41 -28.80 23.71
CA LEU A 42 -2.40 -29.83 23.56
C LEU A 42 -2.44 -30.34 22.12
N GLY A 43 -1.42 -30.04 21.32
CA GLY A 43 -1.45 -30.30 19.88
C GLY A 43 -0.14 -30.77 19.28
N CYS A 44 -0.15 -31.04 17.97
CA CYS A 44 1.04 -31.48 17.25
C CYS A 44 1.92 -30.28 16.85
N SER A 45 3.25 -30.45 16.85
CA SER A 45 4.21 -29.45 16.34
C SER A 45 4.21 -29.26 14.81
N ASP A 46 3.21 -29.80 14.10
CA ASP A 46 3.02 -29.63 12.66
C ASP A 46 2.73 -28.16 12.30
N SER A 47 3.52 -27.57 11.40
CA SER A 47 3.41 -26.14 11.03
C SER A 47 2.05 -25.77 10.42
N ARG A 48 1.26 -26.74 9.94
CA ARG A 48 -0.07 -26.53 9.37
C ARG A 48 -1.20 -26.50 10.41
N CYS A 49 -0.89 -26.77 11.67
CA CYS A 49 -1.87 -26.80 12.77
C CYS A 49 -1.64 -25.72 13.85
N PRO A 50 -1.53 -24.41 13.52
CA PRO A 50 -1.41 -23.35 14.52
C PRO A 50 -2.77 -23.08 15.21
N GLU A 51 -2.85 -23.41 16.49
CA GLU A 51 -4.08 -23.38 17.31
C GLU A 51 -4.77 -22.03 17.39
N THR A 52 -4.02 -20.96 17.65
CA THR A 52 -4.57 -19.59 17.75
C THR A 52 -5.22 -19.18 16.43
N THR A 53 -4.63 -19.57 15.29
CA THR A 53 -5.12 -19.26 13.95
C THR A 53 -6.34 -20.10 13.56
N ILE A 54 -6.27 -21.43 13.72
CA ILE A 54 -7.36 -22.33 13.32
C ILE A 54 -8.63 -22.13 14.17
N LEU A 55 -8.48 -21.64 15.40
CA LEU A 55 -9.61 -21.29 16.28
C LEU A 55 -10.10 -19.85 16.08
N GLY A 56 -9.42 -19.03 15.28
CA GLY A 56 -9.76 -17.62 15.09
C GLY A 56 -9.63 -16.75 16.34
N LEU A 57 -8.67 -17.10 17.21
CA LEU A 57 -8.43 -16.44 18.50
C LEU A 57 -7.27 -15.42 18.42
N GLN A 58 -7.11 -14.61 19.46
CA GLN A 58 -6.01 -13.65 19.58
C GLN A 58 -4.89 -14.20 20.49
N PRO A 59 -3.65 -13.65 20.37
CA PRO A 59 -2.63 -13.84 21.39
C PRO A 59 -3.20 -13.65 22.80
N GLY A 60 -2.94 -14.61 23.70
CA GLY A 60 -3.41 -14.59 25.10
C GLY A 60 -4.72 -15.34 25.38
N ASP A 61 -5.50 -15.74 24.36
CA ASP A 61 -6.78 -16.44 24.57
C ASP A 61 -6.62 -17.94 24.88
N VAL A 62 -5.55 -18.56 24.39
CA VAL A 62 -5.24 -19.99 24.52
C VAL A 62 -3.84 -20.16 25.09
N PHE A 63 -3.70 -21.07 26.05
CA PHE A 63 -2.42 -21.55 26.55
C PHE A 63 -2.04 -22.82 25.79
N VAL A 64 -0.82 -22.89 25.25
CA VAL A 64 -0.49 -23.86 24.20
C VAL A 64 0.72 -24.70 24.57
N HIS A 65 0.61 -26.01 24.39
CA HIS A 65 1.75 -26.92 24.37
C HIS A 65 1.68 -27.85 23.16
N ARG A 66 2.83 -28.04 22.52
CA ARG A 66 2.93 -28.78 21.25
C ARG A 66 4.13 -29.70 21.27
N ASN A 67 3.91 -30.93 20.82
CA ASN A 67 4.96 -31.93 20.65
C ASN A 67 4.69 -32.77 19.38
N ILE A 68 5.61 -33.65 19.00
CA ILE A 68 5.46 -34.45 17.78
C ILE A 68 4.33 -35.47 17.99
N ALA A 69 3.33 -35.42 17.12
CA ALA A 69 2.14 -36.28 17.15
C ALA A 69 1.28 -36.14 18.42
N ASN A 70 1.29 -34.98 19.10
CA ASN A 70 0.40 -34.67 20.23
C ASN A 70 0.32 -35.77 21.29
N ILE A 71 1.45 -36.43 21.57
CA ILE A 71 1.55 -37.56 22.48
C ILE A 71 1.49 -37.02 23.91
N ILE A 72 0.60 -37.60 24.72
CA ILE A 72 0.50 -37.31 26.15
C ILE A 72 1.03 -38.53 26.90
N SER A 73 2.20 -38.40 27.50
CA SER A 73 2.79 -39.43 28.34
C SER A 73 2.70 -39.03 29.81
N PRO A 74 2.29 -39.93 30.73
CA PRO A 74 2.28 -39.63 32.16
C PRO A 74 3.70 -39.43 32.75
N THR A 75 4.74 -39.85 32.03
CA THR A 75 6.15 -39.70 32.45
C THR A 75 6.83 -38.50 31.80
N ASP A 76 6.16 -37.78 30.90
CA ASP A 76 6.70 -36.55 30.32
C ASP A 76 6.51 -35.39 31.29
N ILE A 77 7.61 -35.00 31.94
CA ILE A 77 7.63 -33.87 32.86
C ILE A 77 7.24 -32.55 32.18
N ASN A 78 7.52 -32.39 30.88
CA ASN A 78 7.20 -31.16 30.15
C ASN A 78 5.67 -31.02 30.01
N THR A 79 5.01 -32.04 29.47
CA THR A 79 3.55 -32.09 29.39
C THR A 79 2.90 -31.95 30.76
N SER A 80 3.43 -32.64 31.78
CA SER A 80 2.89 -32.60 33.15
C SER A 80 2.99 -31.21 33.77
N ALA A 81 4.14 -30.53 33.64
CA ALA A 81 4.34 -29.18 34.17
C ALA A 81 3.42 -28.15 33.50
N VAL A 82 3.19 -28.27 32.18
CA VAL A 82 2.25 -27.40 31.45
C VAL A 82 0.82 -27.62 31.94
N ILE A 83 0.39 -28.87 32.08
CA ILE A 83 -0.95 -29.21 32.57
C ILE A 83 -1.14 -28.63 33.98
N GLU A 84 -0.19 -28.86 34.88
CA GLU A 84 -0.24 -28.34 36.24
C GLU A 84 -0.30 -26.82 36.23
N TYR A 85 0.54 -26.14 35.46
CA TYR A 85 0.51 -24.68 35.39
C TYR A 85 -0.82 -24.12 34.86
N ALA A 86 -1.32 -24.69 33.76
CA ALA A 86 -2.58 -24.26 33.16
C ALA A 86 -3.78 -24.49 34.10
N VAL A 87 -3.83 -25.64 34.78
CA VAL A 87 -4.96 -26.05 35.60
C VAL A 87 -4.88 -25.45 37.01
N ALA A 88 -3.71 -25.49 37.65
CA ALA A 88 -3.52 -25.05 39.03
C ALA A 88 -3.28 -23.54 39.14
N HIS A 89 -2.54 -22.91 38.21
CA HIS A 89 -2.19 -21.49 38.28
C HIS A 89 -3.07 -20.62 37.38
N LEU A 90 -3.20 -20.94 36.09
CA LEU A 90 -4.03 -20.15 35.17
C LEU A 90 -5.53 -20.40 35.32
N LYS A 91 -5.90 -21.49 36.02
CA LYS A 91 -7.29 -21.92 36.24
C LYS A 91 -8.10 -21.99 34.95
N VAL A 92 -7.52 -22.56 33.89
CA VAL A 92 -8.24 -22.79 32.62
C VAL A 92 -9.54 -23.58 32.85
N LYS A 93 -10.50 -23.43 31.94
CA LYS A 93 -11.81 -24.09 31.99
C LYS A 93 -11.93 -25.28 31.06
N HIS A 94 -11.14 -25.30 29.99
CA HIS A 94 -11.18 -26.36 28.99
C HIS A 94 -9.76 -26.84 28.68
N ILE A 95 -9.58 -28.16 28.57
CA ILE A 95 -8.41 -28.80 27.99
C ILE A 95 -8.84 -29.41 26.65
N VAL A 96 -8.15 -29.05 25.57
CA VAL A 96 -8.37 -29.59 24.23
C VAL A 96 -7.13 -30.35 23.81
N LEU A 97 -7.26 -31.67 23.67
CA LEU A 97 -6.25 -32.53 23.04
C LEU A 97 -6.62 -32.71 21.57
N CYS A 98 -5.84 -32.13 20.67
CA CYS A 98 -6.15 -32.11 19.25
C CYS A 98 -5.08 -32.86 18.43
N GLY A 99 -5.50 -33.98 17.84
CA GLY A 99 -4.75 -34.65 16.77
C GLY A 99 -5.04 -34.03 15.40
N HIS A 100 -4.41 -34.53 14.35
CA HIS A 100 -4.71 -34.08 12.99
C HIS A 100 -4.52 -35.16 11.93
N THR A 101 -5.24 -35.03 10.82
CA THR A 101 -5.05 -35.86 9.62
C THR A 101 -3.66 -35.60 8.99
N ALA A 102 -3.13 -36.57 8.25
CA ALA A 102 -1.82 -36.44 7.58
C ALA A 102 -0.67 -36.06 8.53
N CYS A 103 -0.68 -36.62 9.74
CA CYS A 103 0.36 -36.44 10.74
C CYS A 103 1.59 -37.30 10.42
N GLY A 104 2.75 -36.65 10.28
CA GLY A 104 4.01 -37.34 9.97
C GLY A 104 4.43 -38.35 11.03
N GLY A 105 4.24 -38.04 12.32
CA GLY A 105 4.56 -38.96 13.41
C GLY A 105 3.62 -40.18 13.45
N ALA A 106 2.33 -39.96 13.20
CA ALA A 106 1.33 -41.03 13.09
C ALA A 106 1.58 -41.94 11.87
N ALA A 107 1.95 -41.37 10.72
CA ALA A 107 2.33 -42.15 9.56
C ALA A 107 3.61 -42.95 9.82
N ALA A 108 4.61 -42.35 10.47
CA ALA A 108 5.88 -43.01 10.77
C ALA A 108 5.72 -44.17 11.76
N SER A 109 4.77 -44.08 12.71
CA SER A 109 4.50 -45.16 13.67
C SER A 109 3.78 -46.37 13.05
N LEU A 110 3.26 -46.27 11.82
CA LEU A 110 2.66 -47.41 11.12
C LEU A 110 3.68 -48.46 10.66
N SER A 111 4.93 -48.05 10.44
CA SER A 111 6.01 -48.95 10.03
C SER A 111 6.97 -49.25 11.17
N ASP A 112 7.59 -50.43 11.14
CA ASP A 112 8.66 -50.82 12.07
C ASP A 112 10.05 -50.33 11.62
N SER A 113 10.11 -49.56 10.53
CA SER A 113 11.34 -48.94 10.05
C SER A 113 11.88 -47.95 11.08
N ARG A 114 13.21 -47.95 11.28
CA ARG A 114 13.85 -46.94 12.14
C ARG A 114 13.72 -45.56 11.52
N ILE A 115 13.29 -44.60 12.33
CA ILE A 115 13.20 -43.18 11.97
C ILE A 115 14.54 -42.50 12.27
N GLY A 116 15.17 -42.89 13.37
CA GLY A 116 16.48 -42.39 13.82
C GLY A 116 16.42 -41.56 15.10
N GLY A 117 17.39 -41.77 15.98
CA GLY A 117 17.63 -40.97 17.17
C GLY A 117 16.53 -41.05 18.22
N VAL A 118 16.26 -39.92 18.87
CA VAL A 118 15.28 -39.81 19.97
C VAL A 118 13.83 -40.02 19.48
N LEU A 119 13.56 -39.83 18.19
CA LEU A 119 12.22 -39.99 17.62
C LEU A 119 11.69 -41.42 17.71
N ASP A 120 12.57 -42.41 17.62
CA ASP A 120 12.17 -43.82 17.76
C ASP A 120 11.65 -44.11 19.18
N ILE A 121 12.27 -43.51 20.20
CA ILE A 121 11.84 -43.60 21.59
C ILE A 121 10.56 -42.78 21.80
N TRP A 122 10.53 -41.53 21.31
CA TRP A 122 9.41 -40.62 21.46
C TRP A 122 8.10 -41.18 20.89
N LEU A 123 8.14 -41.85 19.74
CA LEU A 123 6.95 -42.44 19.11
C LEU A 123 6.59 -43.84 19.64
N THR A 124 7.31 -44.35 20.63
CA THR A 124 7.02 -45.68 21.24
C THR A 124 5.57 -45.78 21.76
N PRO A 125 4.99 -44.78 22.44
CA PRO A 125 3.58 -44.85 22.87
C PRO A 125 2.63 -45.03 21.67
N LEU A 126 2.92 -44.37 20.56
CA LEU A 126 2.11 -44.44 19.35
C LEU A 126 2.25 -45.80 18.64
N LYS A 127 3.47 -46.37 18.64
CA LYS A 127 3.73 -47.74 18.16
C LYS A 127 3.02 -48.78 19.04
N ALA A 128 2.98 -48.59 20.36
CA ALA A 128 2.24 -49.47 21.27
C ALA A 128 0.73 -49.46 20.94
N ILE A 129 0.14 -48.28 20.74
CA ILE A 129 -1.27 -48.16 20.31
C ILE A 129 -1.51 -48.90 18.99
N ARG A 130 -0.59 -48.81 18.02
CA ARG A 130 -0.68 -49.58 16.77
C ARG A 130 -0.71 -51.08 17.03
N TYR A 131 0.19 -51.58 17.87
CA TYR A 131 0.27 -53.01 18.20
C TYR A 131 -1.02 -53.51 18.86
N ASP A 132 -1.61 -52.72 19.75
CA ASP A 132 -2.88 -53.06 20.42
C ASP A 132 -4.08 -53.08 19.47
N HIS A 133 -4.01 -52.36 18.35
CA HIS A 133 -5.11 -52.21 17.37
C HIS A 133 -4.72 -52.75 15.99
N LEU A 134 -3.82 -53.73 15.92
CA LEU A 134 -3.24 -54.20 14.67
C LEU A 134 -4.31 -54.73 13.70
N ASP A 135 -5.26 -55.53 14.20
CA ASP A 135 -6.33 -56.13 13.40
C ASP A 135 -7.25 -55.06 12.78
N GLU A 136 -7.61 -54.03 13.57
CA GLU A 136 -8.42 -52.90 13.11
C GLU A 136 -7.68 -52.08 12.04
N LEU A 137 -6.40 -51.80 12.27
CA LEU A 137 -5.59 -50.99 11.35
C LEU A 137 -5.28 -51.73 10.04
N ASN A 138 -5.06 -53.06 10.10
CA ASN A 138 -4.84 -53.89 8.92
C ASN A 138 -6.08 -54.05 8.05
N ALA A 139 -7.28 -53.94 8.63
CA ALA A 139 -8.53 -53.94 7.86
C ALA A 139 -8.66 -52.71 6.95
N ILE A 140 -8.00 -51.60 7.27
CA ILE A 140 -8.02 -50.37 6.49
C ILE A 140 -6.95 -50.44 5.38
N LYS A 141 -7.40 -50.59 4.12
CA LYS A 141 -6.49 -50.72 2.96
C LYS A 141 -5.76 -49.43 2.59
N ASP A 142 -6.41 -48.28 2.76
CA ASP A 142 -5.81 -46.97 2.44
C ASP A 142 -4.87 -46.51 3.56
N ASP A 143 -3.58 -46.38 3.25
CA ASP A 143 -2.56 -45.96 4.21
C ASP A 143 -2.84 -44.58 4.82
N LYS A 144 -3.47 -43.66 4.08
CA LYS A 144 -3.83 -42.33 4.60
C LYS A 144 -4.96 -42.41 5.63
N GLN A 145 -5.94 -43.28 5.39
CA GLN A 145 -7.00 -43.55 6.35
C GLN A 145 -6.46 -44.29 7.56
N ARG A 146 -5.53 -45.23 7.37
CA ARG A 146 -4.84 -45.93 8.47
C ARG A 146 -4.07 -44.94 9.36
N ALA A 147 -3.35 -43.99 8.76
CA ALA A 147 -2.64 -42.93 9.48
C ALA A 147 -3.57 -41.96 10.21
N THR A 148 -4.74 -41.67 9.63
CA THR A 148 -5.78 -40.89 10.31
C THR A 148 -6.35 -41.66 11.50
N ARG A 149 -6.59 -42.96 11.35
CA ARG A 149 -7.18 -43.79 12.40
C ARG A 149 -6.26 -43.93 13.62
N ILE A 150 -4.97 -44.18 13.42
CA ILE A 150 -4.02 -44.21 14.53
C ILE A 150 -3.88 -42.84 15.22
N ALA A 151 -4.04 -41.73 14.50
CA ALA A 151 -4.10 -40.41 15.10
C ALA A 151 -5.35 -40.21 15.99
N GLU A 152 -6.52 -40.74 15.58
CA GLU A 152 -7.73 -40.75 16.42
C GLU A 152 -7.52 -41.58 17.70
N LEU A 153 -6.94 -42.78 17.58
CA LEU A 153 -6.64 -43.67 18.73
C LEU A 153 -5.63 -43.02 19.69
N ASN A 154 -4.68 -42.25 19.17
CA ASN A 154 -3.73 -41.51 20.00
C ASN A 154 -4.41 -40.41 20.84
N VAL A 155 -5.38 -39.69 20.26
CA VAL A 155 -6.17 -38.72 21.01
C VAL A 155 -6.96 -39.42 22.11
N GLU A 156 -7.57 -40.57 21.82
CA GLU A 156 -8.26 -41.38 22.83
C GLU A 156 -7.34 -41.76 24.00
N ALA A 157 -6.17 -42.33 23.69
CA ALA A 157 -5.19 -42.73 24.70
C ALA A 157 -4.70 -41.53 25.52
N GLY A 158 -4.41 -40.40 24.87
CA GLY A 158 -3.98 -39.18 25.56
C GLY A 158 -5.07 -38.60 26.47
N VAL A 159 -6.34 -38.62 26.04
CA VAL A 159 -7.46 -38.21 26.91
C VAL A 159 -7.55 -39.12 28.15
N LYS A 160 -7.36 -40.43 28.00
CA LYS A 160 -7.33 -41.35 29.17
C LYS A 160 -6.24 -40.95 30.17
N VAL A 161 -5.05 -40.58 29.69
CA VAL A 161 -3.96 -40.08 30.56
C VAL A 161 -4.34 -38.77 31.24
N LEU A 162 -4.95 -37.82 30.51
CA LEU A 162 -5.41 -36.55 31.09
C LEU A 162 -6.46 -36.76 32.18
N MET A 163 -7.42 -37.65 31.96
CA MET A 163 -8.48 -37.98 32.92
C MET A 163 -7.94 -38.72 34.15
N ALA A 164 -6.77 -39.35 34.06
CA ALA A 164 -6.08 -39.99 35.17
C ALA A 164 -5.16 -39.03 35.97
N ASN A 165 -4.89 -37.83 35.45
CA ASN A 165 -4.03 -36.85 36.11
C ASN A 165 -4.73 -36.24 37.34
N PHE A 166 -4.06 -36.23 38.49
CA PHE A 166 -4.61 -35.78 39.76
C PHE A 166 -5.09 -34.32 39.72
N THR A 167 -4.26 -33.40 39.21
CA THR A 167 -4.60 -31.96 39.11
C THR A 167 -5.82 -31.72 38.23
N VAL A 168 -5.95 -32.51 37.15
CA VAL A 168 -7.12 -32.45 36.26
C VAL A 168 -8.37 -32.97 36.97
N GLN A 169 -8.28 -34.10 37.68
CA GLN A 169 -9.40 -34.68 38.43
C GLN A 169 -9.92 -33.74 39.53
N GLU A 170 -9.04 -33.10 40.30
CA GLU A 170 -9.42 -32.11 41.30
C GLU A 170 -10.13 -30.92 40.65
N ALA A 171 -9.57 -30.38 39.58
CA ALA A 171 -10.18 -29.26 38.87
C ALA A 171 -11.53 -29.59 38.23
N ILE A 172 -11.74 -30.83 37.77
CA ILE A 172 -13.05 -31.31 37.31
C ILE A 172 -14.07 -31.26 38.46
N LYS A 173 -13.70 -31.79 39.63
CA LYS A 173 -14.60 -31.87 40.80
C LYS A 173 -14.91 -30.49 41.39
N GLU A 174 -13.90 -29.63 41.52
CA GLU A 174 -14.04 -28.33 42.20
C GLU A 174 -14.58 -27.22 41.29
N ARG A 175 -14.13 -27.18 40.03
CA ARG A 175 -14.38 -26.05 39.12
C ARG A 175 -15.16 -26.43 37.87
N GLY A 176 -15.44 -27.71 37.67
CA GLY A 176 -16.11 -28.20 36.46
C GLY A 176 -15.23 -28.08 35.20
N LEU A 177 -13.92 -28.29 35.32
CA LEU A 177 -13.01 -28.36 34.17
C LEU A 177 -13.51 -29.39 33.14
N GLU A 178 -13.43 -29.07 31.84
CA GLU A 178 -13.83 -29.98 30.77
C GLU A 178 -12.64 -30.39 29.91
N VAL A 179 -12.51 -31.69 29.63
CA VAL A 179 -11.51 -32.26 28.72
C VAL A 179 -12.18 -32.67 27.42
N HIS A 180 -11.57 -32.35 26.28
CA HIS A 180 -12.09 -32.58 24.93
C HIS A 180 -11.03 -33.23 24.04
N GLY A 181 -11.37 -34.35 23.40
CA GLY A 181 -10.55 -35.02 22.40
C GLY A 181 -11.00 -34.71 20.96
N CYS A 182 -10.16 -34.01 20.21
CA CYS A 182 -10.50 -33.48 18.88
C CYS A 182 -9.55 -33.99 17.79
N LEU A 183 -10.02 -33.94 16.55
CA LEU A 183 -9.21 -34.16 15.35
C LEU A 183 -9.35 -32.99 14.38
N PHE A 184 -8.24 -32.36 14.01
CA PHE A 184 -8.19 -31.34 12.96
C PHE A 184 -7.94 -31.97 11.58
N ASP A 185 -8.86 -31.76 10.66
CA ASP A 185 -8.69 -32.17 9.26
C ASP A 185 -7.96 -31.07 8.48
N ILE A 186 -6.73 -31.38 8.07
CA ILE A 186 -5.87 -30.46 7.33
C ILE A 186 -6.45 -30.15 5.94
N ALA A 187 -7.16 -31.09 5.32
CA ALA A 187 -7.66 -30.91 3.96
C ALA A 187 -8.83 -29.92 3.91
N CYS A 188 -9.68 -29.89 4.93
CA CYS A 188 -10.85 -29.00 4.97
C CYS A 188 -10.80 -27.90 6.05
N GLY A 189 -9.78 -27.90 6.91
CA GLY A 189 -9.59 -26.90 7.96
C GLY A 189 -10.61 -26.97 9.10
N ARG A 190 -11.28 -28.11 9.30
CA ARG A 190 -12.33 -28.28 10.32
C ARG A 190 -11.86 -29.14 11.49
N ILE A 191 -12.33 -28.81 12.69
CA ILE A 191 -12.12 -29.60 13.90
C ILE A 191 -13.34 -30.50 14.12
N LYS A 192 -13.09 -31.80 14.35
CA LYS A 192 -14.09 -32.82 14.64
C LYS A 192 -13.95 -33.25 16.09
N ASP A 193 -15.05 -33.26 16.86
CA ASP A 193 -15.08 -33.90 18.17
C ASP A 193 -15.06 -35.43 17.99
N LEU A 194 -14.13 -36.11 18.66
CA LEU A 194 -14.09 -37.57 18.69
C LEU A 194 -15.00 -38.13 19.78
N GLY A 195 -15.48 -37.30 20.71
CA GLY A 195 -16.38 -37.68 21.80
C GLY A 195 -15.67 -38.26 23.02
N PHE A 196 -14.36 -38.02 23.14
CA PHE A 196 -13.55 -38.44 24.29
C PHE A 196 -13.41 -37.28 25.28
N GLY A 197 -13.62 -37.54 26.59
CA GLY A 197 -13.44 -36.53 27.63
C GLY A 197 -14.46 -36.56 28.77
N THR A 198 -14.69 -35.41 29.42
CA THR A 198 -15.54 -35.27 30.61
C THR A 198 -17.05 -35.31 30.29
N LYS A 199 -17.46 -34.90 29.08
CA LYS A 199 -18.84 -34.93 28.59
C LYS A 199 -18.85 -35.58 27.19
N GLY A 200 -19.76 -36.52 26.94
CA GLY A 200 -19.86 -37.21 25.64
C GLY A 200 -20.22 -36.25 24.50
N ARG A 201 -19.83 -36.61 23.26
CA ARG A 201 -19.97 -35.84 22.00
C ARG A 201 -20.65 -34.47 22.15
N HIS A 202 -19.84 -33.43 22.34
CA HIS A 202 -20.31 -32.09 22.10
C HIS A 202 -20.26 -31.89 20.59
N GLY A 203 -21.42 -31.76 19.93
CA GLY A 203 -21.44 -31.27 18.56
C GLY A 203 -20.82 -29.88 18.54
N PHE A 204 -19.53 -29.74 18.20
CA PHE A 204 -18.98 -28.48 17.72
C PHE A 204 -19.77 -28.17 16.46
N GLY A 205 -20.79 -27.32 16.58
CA GLY A 205 -21.92 -27.25 15.65
C GLY A 205 -21.52 -27.47 14.20
N ALA A 206 -22.04 -28.54 13.60
CA ALA A 206 -22.24 -28.60 12.17
C ALA A 206 -23.37 -27.63 11.82
N GLY A 207 -23.09 -26.32 11.91
CA GLY A 207 -23.92 -25.26 11.32
C GLY A 207 -23.71 -25.27 9.81
N GLY A 208 -24.15 -26.38 9.19
CA GLY A 208 -24.20 -26.60 7.76
C GLY A 208 -25.64 -26.51 7.27
N GLU A 209 -26.39 -25.51 7.72
CA GLU A 209 -27.53 -24.96 6.97
C GLU A 209 -27.23 -23.50 6.66
N ALA A 210 -27.73 -23.04 5.52
CA ALA A 210 -27.19 -21.96 4.71
C ALA A 210 -27.20 -20.52 5.30
N ASP A 211 -27.40 -20.34 6.61
CA ASP A 211 -27.58 -19.00 7.23
C ASP A 211 -27.08 -18.88 8.70
N ASP A 212 -26.15 -19.72 9.18
CA ASP A 212 -25.69 -19.65 10.57
C ASP A 212 -24.56 -18.62 10.82
N VAL A 213 -24.82 -17.70 11.76
CA VAL A 213 -23.87 -16.69 12.25
C VAL A 213 -23.08 -17.24 13.43
N VAL A 214 -21.79 -17.52 13.25
CA VAL A 214 -20.91 -17.99 14.33
C VAL A 214 -20.25 -16.78 15.01
N ARG A 215 -20.69 -16.46 16.24
CA ARG A 215 -20.17 -15.35 17.04
C ARG A 215 -18.99 -15.81 17.92
N GLY A 216 -17.76 -15.49 17.52
CA GLY A 216 -16.58 -15.61 18.39
C GLY A 216 -16.37 -14.35 19.23
N LYS A 217 -15.66 -14.48 20.37
CA LYS A 217 -15.35 -13.35 21.29
C LYS A 217 -14.51 -12.23 20.66
N HIS A 218 -13.79 -12.53 19.57
CA HIS A 218 -12.83 -11.62 18.94
C HIS A 218 -13.05 -11.43 17.45
N ALA A 219 -13.86 -12.28 16.82
CA ALA A 219 -14.33 -12.14 15.45
C ALA A 219 -15.64 -12.92 15.27
N GLN A 220 -16.56 -12.32 14.53
CA GLN A 220 -17.81 -12.91 14.10
C GLN A 220 -17.63 -13.35 12.65
N LEU A 221 -17.79 -14.65 12.40
CA LEU A 221 -17.80 -15.20 11.05
C LEU A 221 -19.25 -15.20 10.57
N VAL A 222 -19.53 -14.38 9.57
CA VAL A 222 -20.83 -14.37 8.88
C VAL A 222 -20.67 -15.16 7.59
N PHE A 223 -21.33 -16.31 7.50
CA PHE A 223 -21.47 -17.05 6.26
C PHE A 223 -22.67 -16.50 5.50
N ARG A 224 -22.46 -16.04 4.26
CA ARG A 224 -23.54 -15.70 3.32
C ARG A 224 -23.16 -16.19 1.93
N GLY A 225 -23.95 -17.13 1.39
CA GLY A 225 -23.87 -17.56 -0.01
C GLY A 225 -22.49 -18.10 -0.45
N GLY A 226 -21.78 -18.82 0.43
CA GLY A 226 -20.47 -19.42 0.10
C GLY A 226 -19.23 -18.57 0.45
N ASN A 227 -19.41 -17.32 0.91
CA ASN A 227 -18.31 -16.48 1.41
C ASN A 227 -18.39 -16.27 2.92
N ALA A 228 -17.24 -16.31 3.61
CA ALA A 228 -17.09 -16.03 5.04
C ALA A 228 -16.37 -14.69 5.24
N SER A 229 -16.92 -13.82 6.09
CA SER A 229 -16.29 -12.54 6.49
C SER A 229 -16.16 -12.45 8.01
N MET A 230 -14.99 -12.03 8.50
CA MET A 230 -14.68 -11.82 9.93
C MET A 230 -14.94 -10.37 10.34
N THR A 231 -15.83 -10.13 11.31
CA THR A 231 -16.08 -8.79 11.89
C THR A 231 -15.79 -8.75 13.40
N ASN A 232 -15.08 -7.73 13.89
CA ASN A 232 -14.67 -7.60 15.30
C ASN A 232 -15.79 -6.93 16.16
N PRO A 233 -16.17 -7.49 17.33
CA PRO A 233 -17.28 -6.97 18.15
C PRO A 233 -17.04 -5.63 18.87
N ASN A 234 -15.82 -5.07 18.88
CA ASN A 234 -15.53 -3.81 19.61
C ASN A 234 -15.76 -2.51 18.81
N PHE A 235 -16.44 -2.56 17.67
CA PHE A 235 -16.84 -1.37 16.92
C PHE A 235 -18.34 -1.10 17.10
N GLN A 236 -18.71 -0.42 18.19
CA GLN A 236 -19.99 0.29 18.22
C GLN A 236 -19.84 1.62 17.48
N SER A 237 -20.28 1.66 16.22
CA SER A 237 -20.64 2.92 15.56
C SER A 237 -22.14 3.20 15.77
N PRO A 238 -22.57 4.47 15.80
CA PRO A 238 -23.86 4.88 16.36
C PRO A 238 -25.07 4.39 15.54
N THR A 239 -26.09 3.94 16.28
CA THR A 239 -27.51 3.80 15.90
C THR A 239 -27.84 3.18 14.54
N SER A 240 -28.11 1.86 14.53
CA SER A 240 -28.67 1.16 13.37
C SER A 240 -30.15 1.53 13.14
N THR A 241 -30.40 2.41 12.18
CA THR A 241 -31.55 2.22 11.29
C THR A 241 -31.34 0.89 10.54
N LYS A 242 -32.38 0.05 10.52
CA LYS A 242 -32.43 -1.25 9.83
C LYS A 242 -31.78 -1.16 8.43
N LYS A 243 -30.56 -1.66 8.24
CA LYS A 243 -29.93 -1.75 6.91
C LYS A 243 -30.16 -3.13 6.31
N LYS A 244 -30.98 -3.13 5.25
CA LYS A 244 -31.11 -4.18 4.23
C LYS A 244 -29.73 -4.74 3.86
N VAL A 245 -29.70 -6.03 3.51
CA VAL A 245 -28.61 -6.66 2.75
C VAL A 245 -28.18 -5.68 1.64
N ALA A 246 -26.95 -5.17 1.71
CA ALA A 246 -26.39 -4.39 0.62
C ALA A 246 -26.17 -5.38 -0.52
N LYS A 247 -27.14 -5.44 -1.43
CA LYS A 247 -26.95 -6.06 -2.75
C LYS A 247 -25.67 -5.49 -3.34
N MET A 248 -24.84 -6.33 -3.96
CA MET A 248 -23.67 -5.82 -4.68
C MET A 248 -24.16 -4.79 -5.71
N THR A 249 -23.62 -3.59 -5.60
CA THR A 249 -24.04 -2.44 -6.40
C THR A 249 -22.88 -1.88 -7.20
N LEU A 250 -23.11 -1.76 -8.50
CA LEU A 250 -22.30 -0.92 -9.38
C LEU A 250 -22.59 0.53 -9.01
N THR A 251 -21.55 1.29 -8.64
CA THR A 251 -21.66 2.72 -8.40
C THR A 251 -21.33 3.50 -9.67
N VAL A 252 -22.29 4.27 -10.17
CA VAL A 252 -22.11 5.18 -11.31
C VAL A 252 -21.98 6.61 -10.81
N LEU A 253 -20.88 7.28 -11.17
CA LEU A 253 -20.57 8.64 -10.74
C LEU A 253 -20.39 9.59 -11.94
N THR A 254 -21.17 10.65 -11.95
CA THR A 254 -21.00 11.76 -12.90
C THR A 254 -19.84 12.66 -12.48
N ASP A 255 -19.33 13.47 -13.40
CA ASP A 255 -18.23 14.40 -13.11
C ASP A 255 -18.57 15.39 -11.98
N ALA A 256 -19.80 15.91 -11.98
CA ALA A 256 -20.28 16.82 -10.95
C ALA A 256 -20.33 16.17 -9.56
N GLN A 257 -20.71 14.89 -9.48
CA GLN A 257 -20.72 14.12 -8.24
C GLN A 257 -19.31 13.87 -7.72
N ILE A 258 -18.39 13.48 -8.61
CA ILE A 258 -16.97 13.29 -8.26
C ILE A 258 -16.38 14.60 -7.74
N LYS A 259 -16.61 15.70 -8.46
CA LYS A 259 -16.16 17.04 -8.05
C LYS A 259 -16.70 17.44 -6.68
N SER A 260 -18.00 17.22 -6.42
CA SER A 260 -18.60 17.51 -5.11
C SER A 260 -17.99 16.70 -3.97
N ILE A 261 -17.70 15.40 -4.19
CA ILE A 261 -17.03 14.55 -3.19
C ILE A 261 -15.63 15.09 -2.89
N LEU A 262 -14.87 15.40 -3.94
CA LEU A 262 -13.45 15.75 -3.85
C LEU A 262 -13.22 17.19 -3.34
N GLU A 263 -14.09 18.15 -3.67
CA GLU A 263 -13.99 19.53 -3.17
C GLU A 263 -14.29 19.63 -1.66
N ASN A 264 -15.04 18.66 -1.12
CA ASN A 264 -15.41 18.57 0.28
C ASN A 264 -14.59 17.54 1.07
N LEU A 265 -13.37 17.24 0.62
CA LEU A 265 -12.46 16.38 1.37
C LEU A 265 -12.04 17.02 2.69
N THR A 266 -12.00 16.21 3.74
CA THR A 266 -11.30 16.52 4.98
C THR A 266 -9.81 16.21 4.84
N LEU A 267 -8.99 16.76 5.73
CA LEU A 267 -7.55 16.47 5.76
C LEU A 267 -7.27 14.97 6.02
N SER A 268 -8.10 14.31 6.81
CA SER A 268 -8.02 12.87 7.07
C SER A 268 -8.32 12.03 5.81
N GLU A 269 -9.40 12.37 5.08
CA GLU A 269 -9.74 11.70 3.82
C GLU A 269 -8.67 11.94 2.75
N LEU A 270 -8.14 13.16 2.64
CA LEU A 270 -7.01 13.47 1.76
C LEU A 270 -5.78 12.62 2.11
N GLN A 271 -5.44 12.52 3.40
CA GLN A 271 -4.31 11.73 3.86
C GLN A 271 -4.50 10.24 3.55
N SER A 272 -5.71 9.71 3.74
CA SER A 272 -6.05 8.33 3.39
C SER A 272 -5.93 8.06 1.87
N ALA A 273 -6.42 8.96 1.03
CA ALA A 273 -6.27 8.86 -0.42
C ALA A 273 -4.78 8.89 -0.83
N LEU A 274 -4.02 9.80 -0.21
CA LEU A 274 -2.59 9.96 -0.46
C LEU A 274 -1.82 8.70 -0.06
N ASP A 275 -2.11 8.10 1.09
CA ASP A 275 -1.44 6.89 1.57
C ASP A 275 -1.80 5.64 0.74
N ALA A 276 -3.04 5.55 0.26
CA ALA A 276 -3.44 4.51 -0.70
C ALA A 276 -2.65 4.62 -2.01
N LEU A 277 -2.54 5.82 -2.58
CA LEU A 277 -1.77 6.05 -3.81
C LEU A 277 -0.27 5.78 -3.61
N ARG A 278 0.28 6.23 -2.48
CA ARG A 278 1.67 5.99 -2.07
C ARG A 278 2.01 4.51 -2.01
N SER A 279 1.15 3.73 -1.37
CA SER A 279 1.34 2.28 -1.23
C SER A 279 1.33 1.59 -2.60
N ALA A 280 0.37 1.94 -3.45
CA ALA A 280 0.27 1.38 -4.80
C ALA A 280 1.48 1.73 -5.69
N LEU A 281 1.93 2.98 -5.67
CA LEU A 281 3.12 3.40 -6.43
C LEU A 281 4.39 2.70 -5.92
N HIS A 282 4.50 2.50 -4.60
CA HIS A 282 5.65 1.79 -4.01
C HIS A 282 5.70 0.32 -4.44
N GLU A 283 4.56 -0.38 -4.40
CA GLU A 283 4.44 -1.75 -4.87
C GLU A 283 4.79 -1.85 -6.37
N TYR A 284 4.35 -0.89 -7.18
CA TYR A 284 4.66 -0.84 -8.61
C TYR A 284 6.15 -0.67 -8.89
N SER A 285 6.80 0.31 -8.24
CA SER A 285 8.22 0.58 -8.46
C SER A 285 9.13 -0.52 -7.92
N THR A 286 8.78 -1.17 -6.81
CA THR A 286 9.58 -2.30 -6.27
C THR A 286 9.38 -3.59 -7.07
N GLY A 287 8.18 -3.82 -7.63
CA GLY A 287 7.90 -4.95 -8.51
C GLY A 287 8.57 -4.84 -9.89
N SER A 288 8.63 -3.64 -10.47
CA SER A 288 9.16 -3.42 -11.82
C SER A 288 10.68 -3.61 -11.97
N GLN A 289 11.46 -3.51 -10.87
CA GLN A 289 12.91 -3.71 -10.91
C GLN A 289 13.36 -5.19 -10.93
N HIS A 290 12.45 -6.14 -10.72
CA HIS A 290 12.75 -7.58 -10.64
C HIS A 290 12.05 -8.39 -11.74
N ALA A 291 12.22 -7.99 -13.00
CA ALA A 291 11.58 -8.59 -14.19
C ALA A 291 12.02 -10.03 -14.57
N SER A 292 12.27 -10.94 -13.62
CA SER A 292 12.65 -12.33 -13.93
C SER A 292 12.09 -13.42 -12.99
N SER A 293 11.06 -13.14 -12.19
CA SER A 293 10.36 -14.19 -11.42
C SER A 293 8.85 -14.01 -11.39
N SER A 294 8.15 -15.14 -11.55
CA SER A 294 6.74 -15.32 -11.94
C SER A 294 5.66 -14.91 -10.91
N SER A 295 5.74 -13.74 -10.30
CA SER A 295 4.65 -13.22 -9.44
C SER A 295 4.54 -11.70 -9.46
N GLU A 296 4.04 -11.15 -10.57
CA GLU A 296 3.62 -9.74 -10.63
C GLU A 296 2.27 -9.57 -9.91
N SER A 297 2.24 -8.81 -8.81
CA SER A 297 1.00 -8.43 -8.11
C SER A 297 0.29 -7.22 -8.73
N ILE A 298 1.03 -6.43 -9.53
CA ILE A 298 0.53 -5.30 -10.31
C ILE A 298 0.90 -5.53 -11.77
N HIS A 299 -0.11 -5.44 -12.64
CA HIS A 299 0.07 -5.57 -14.08
C HIS A 299 -0.39 -4.29 -14.76
N GLN A 300 0.55 -3.62 -15.45
CA GLN A 300 0.32 -2.35 -16.14
C GLN A 300 0.63 -2.51 -17.64
N PRO A 301 -0.36 -2.90 -18.46
CA PRO A 301 -0.17 -2.98 -19.91
C PRO A 301 0.10 -1.60 -20.54
N GLU A 302 0.73 -1.62 -21.71
CA GLU A 302 0.86 -0.43 -22.56
C GLU A 302 -0.52 0.09 -22.97
N ARG A 303 -0.64 1.42 -23.06
CA ARG A 303 -1.85 2.06 -23.55
C ARG A 303 -2.10 1.66 -25.01
N THR A 304 -3.34 1.33 -25.34
CA THR A 304 -3.75 1.03 -26.71
C THR A 304 -4.58 2.19 -27.26
N SER A 305 -4.45 2.49 -28.55
CA SER A 305 -5.23 3.52 -29.22
C SER A 305 -6.02 2.98 -30.40
N VAL A 306 -7.20 3.56 -30.62
CA VAL A 306 -8.04 3.31 -31.79
C VAL A 306 -8.32 4.65 -32.45
N ASN A 307 -7.99 4.76 -33.73
CA ASN A 307 -8.27 5.95 -34.54
C ASN A 307 -9.54 5.73 -35.35
N SER A 308 -10.45 6.71 -35.32
CA SER A 308 -11.65 6.74 -36.15
C SER A 308 -11.41 7.64 -37.36
N PRO A 309 -11.29 7.09 -38.58
CA PRO A 309 -11.13 7.89 -39.80
C PRO A 309 -12.34 8.77 -40.10
N ALA A 310 -13.54 8.34 -39.69
CA ALA A 310 -14.79 9.04 -39.95
C ALA A 310 -14.96 10.32 -39.11
N THR A 311 -14.47 10.30 -37.86
CA THR A 311 -14.60 11.44 -36.93
C THR A 311 -13.29 12.17 -36.68
N GLY A 312 -12.15 11.62 -37.11
CA GLY A 312 -10.83 12.13 -36.74
C GLY A 312 -10.64 12.13 -35.22
N ALA A 313 -11.15 11.11 -34.53
CA ALA A 313 -11.03 10.96 -33.09
C ALA A 313 -10.08 9.81 -32.75
N THR A 314 -9.29 9.97 -31.70
CA THR A 314 -8.42 8.94 -31.15
C THR A 314 -8.94 8.55 -29.76
N THR A 315 -9.33 7.29 -29.60
CA THR A 315 -9.74 6.72 -28.32
C THR A 315 -8.60 5.91 -27.72
N LEU A 316 -8.31 6.15 -26.45
CA LEU A 316 -7.20 5.61 -25.70
C LEU A 316 -7.72 4.70 -24.61
N PHE A 317 -7.16 3.50 -24.50
CA PHE A 317 -7.47 2.49 -23.51
C PHE A 317 -6.26 2.32 -22.60
N MET A 318 -6.46 2.58 -21.30
CA MET A 318 -5.41 2.49 -20.28
C MET A 318 -5.87 1.48 -19.22
N PRO A 319 -5.61 0.18 -19.45
CA PRO A 319 -5.89 -0.85 -18.46
C PRO A 319 -4.85 -0.82 -17.34
N SER A 320 -5.24 -1.31 -16.17
CA SER A 320 -4.36 -1.55 -15.04
C SER A 320 -4.98 -2.62 -14.13
N SER A 321 -4.15 -3.45 -13.53
CA SER A 321 -4.59 -4.44 -12.56
C SER A 321 -3.68 -4.47 -11.35
N SER A 322 -4.26 -4.63 -10.16
CA SER A 322 -3.56 -4.81 -8.90
C SER A 322 -4.32 -5.74 -7.96
N SER A 323 -3.80 -5.96 -6.76
CA SER A 323 -4.50 -6.67 -5.67
C SER A 323 -5.85 -6.04 -5.29
N LEU A 324 -6.08 -4.76 -5.62
CA LEU A 324 -7.36 -4.06 -5.40
C LEU A 324 -8.44 -4.43 -6.44
N GLY A 325 -8.04 -4.98 -7.59
CA GLY A 325 -8.91 -5.29 -8.71
C GLY A 325 -8.36 -4.80 -10.04
N THR A 326 -9.24 -4.63 -11.02
CA THR A 326 -8.87 -4.23 -12.37
C THR A 326 -9.58 -2.92 -12.74
N GLY A 327 -8.89 -2.03 -13.44
CA GLY A 327 -9.43 -0.77 -13.91
C GLY A 327 -9.08 -0.53 -15.36
N VAL A 328 -10.02 0.05 -16.12
CA VAL A 328 -9.75 0.49 -17.49
C VAL A 328 -10.27 1.92 -17.63
N LYS A 329 -9.35 2.83 -17.94
CA LYS A 329 -9.69 4.20 -18.35
C LYS A 329 -9.79 4.26 -19.86
N VAL A 330 -10.88 4.81 -20.35
CA VAL A 330 -11.13 5.05 -21.77
C VAL A 330 -11.31 6.54 -21.99
N ILE A 331 -10.45 7.18 -22.79
CA ILE A 331 -10.52 8.62 -23.10
C ILE A 331 -10.56 8.80 -24.61
N THR A 332 -11.44 9.66 -25.11
CA THR A 332 -11.47 10.07 -26.52
C THR A 332 -10.99 11.51 -26.66
N LEU A 333 -10.09 11.72 -27.62
CA LEU A 333 -9.47 13.00 -27.97
C LEU A 333 -9.70 13.27 -29.46
N SER A 334 -9.71 14.54 -29.88
CA SER A 334 -9.57 14.86 -31.31
C SER A 334 -8.17 14.51 -31.81
N SER A 335 -8.07 13.90 -32.99
CA SER A 335 -6.80 13.63 -33.68
C SER A 335 -6.04 14.91 -34.06
N SER A 336 -6.63 16.09 -33.85
CA SER A 336 -6.00 17.41 -33.99
C SER A 336 -5.47 18.02 -32.69
N TYR A 337 -5.25 17.23 -31.64
CA TYR A 337 -4.29 17.64 -30.59
C TYR A 337 -2.82 17.56 -31.07
N ASP A 338 -2.59 17.14 -32.31
CA ASP A 338 -1.50 17.64 -33.15
C ASP A 338 -1.82 19.07 -33.59
N ALA A 339 -1.45 20.05 -32.77
CA ALA A 339 -1.47 21.47 -33.15
C ALA A 339 -0.36 21.78 -34.18
N ALA A 340 -0.40 21.16 -35.36
CA ALA A 340 0.52 21.41 -36.48
C ALA A 340 -0.10 21.03 -37.83
N SER A 341 -1.11 21.80 -38.27
CA SER A 341 -1.35 22.07 -39.70
C SER A 341 -2.43 23.14 -39.86
N ALA A 342 -2.13 24.35 -39.38
CA ALA A 342 -2.82 25.55 -39.84
C ALA A 342 -1.78 26.54 -40.38
N SER A 343 -1.04 26.10 -41.39
CA SER A 343 -0.48 26.97 -42.42
C SER A 343 -0.37 26.19 -43.73
N SER A 344 -1.07 26.71 -44.74
CA SER A 344 -1.03 26.38 -46.18
C SER A 344 -1.30 24.94 -46.63
N SER A 345 -2.57 24.63 -46.89
CA SER A 345 -2.98 24.13 -48.22
C SER A 345 -4.51 24.12 -48.34
N SER A 346 -5.02 24.91 -49.28
CA SER A 346 -6.41 24.88 -49.72
C SER A 346 -6.67 23.60 -50.50
N SER A 347 -7.37 22.63 -49.90
CA SER A 347 -8.11 21.63 -50.66
C SER A 347 -9.43 21.31 -49.96
N SER A 348 -10.49 21.40 -50.75
CA SER A 348 -11.89 21.30 -50.34
C SER A 348 -12.29 19.85 -50.12
N SER A 349 -12.47 19.44 -48.87
CA SER A 349 -13.32 18.29 -48.52
C SER A 349 -14.14 18.60 -47.28
N SER A 350 -15.46 18.62 -47.46
CA SER A 350 -16.50 19.11 -46.56
C SER A 350 -16.89 18.08 -45.48
N THR A 351 -16.08 17.92 -44.45
CA THR A 351 -16.51 17.26 -43.21
C THR A 351 -16.14 18.12 -42.01
N PRO A 352 -17.09 18.54 -41.15
CA PRO A 352 -16.77 19.38 -40.01
C PRO A 352 -15.91 18.58 -39.02
N GLN A 353 -14.62 18.91 -38.91
CA GLN A 353 -13.77 18.38 -37.84
C GLN A 353 -14.28 18.93 -36.51
N THR A 354 -15.07 18.13 -35.79
CA THR A 354 -15.53 18.49 -34.45
C THR A 354 -14.33 18.44 -33.50
N ASN A 355 -13.96 19.58 -32.90
CA ASN A 355 -12.91 19.61 -31.89
C ASN A 355 -13.42 18.95 -30.59
N ILE A 356 -13.13 17.67 -30.42
CA ILE A 356 -13.58 16.86 -29.27
C ILE A 356 -12.73 17.23 -28.05
N LYS A 357 -13.37 17.84 -27.04
CA LYS A 357 -12.75 18.01 -25.73
C LYS A 357 -12.48 16.63 -25.12
N PRO A 358 -11.32 16.41 -24.47
CA PRO A 358 -11.02 15.14 -23.81
C PRO A 358 -12.16 14.69 -22.90
N THR A 359 -12.77 13.56 -23.22
CA THR A 359 -13.89 13.00 -22.45
C THR A 359 -13.80 11.49 -22.40
N GLY A 360 -14.33 10.90 -21.33
CA GLY A 360 -14.23 9.46 -21.13
C GLY A 360 -14.63 9.01 -19.74
N GLY A 361 -14.42 7.72 -19.48
CA GLY A 361 -14.82 7.06 -18.26
C GLY A 361 -13.78 6.07 -17.75
N ILE A 362 -13.89 5.73 -16.48
CA ILE A 362 -13.09 4.72 -15.80
C ILE A 362 -14.04 3.64 -15.32
N THR A 363 -13.81 2.41 -15.76
CA THR A 363 -14.53 1.23 -15.29
C THR A 363 -13.66 0.49 -14.30
N LEU A 364 -14.21 0.14 -13.15
CA LEU A 364 -13.53 -0.54 -12.06
C LEU A 364 -14.21 -1.87 -11.77
N PHE A 365 -13.38 -2.89 -11.57
CA PHE A 365 -13.77 -4.26 -11.27
C PHE A 365 -13.12 -4.69 -9.96
N SER A 366 -13.82 -5.52 -9.19
CA SER A 366 -13.26 -6.20 -8.03
C SER A 366 -12.13 -7.17 -8.45
N PRO A 367 -11.31 -7.68 -7.51
CA PRO A 367 -10.33 -8.74 -7.80
C PRO A 367 -10.93 -10.01 -8.42
N TYR A 368 -12.24 -10.20 -8.29
CA TYR A 368 -12.98 -11.34 -8.85
C TYR A 368 -13.68 -11.02 -10.18
N GLY A 369 -13.45 -9.84 -10.75
CA GLY A 369 -14.02 -9.42 -12.03
C GLY A 369 -15.43 -8.81 -11.96
N THR A 370 -16.02 -8.66 -10.77
CA THR A 370 -17.34 -8.03 -10.62
C THR A 370 -17.24 -6.52 -10.83
N PRO A 371 -18.09 -5.89 -11.68
CA PRO A 371 -18.10 -4.45 -11.85
C PRO A 371 -18.53 -3.72 -10.57
N ILE A 372 -17.76 -2.72 -10.14
CA ILE A 372 -18.00 -2.00 -8.88
C ILE A 372 -18.10 -0.49 -9.06
N GLY A 373 -17.55 0.05 -10.13
CA GLY A 373 -17.56 1.49 -10.39
C GLY A 373 -17.56 1.83 -11.88
N PHE A 374 -18.37 2.81 -12.26
CA PHE A 374 -18.26 3.52 -13.53
C PHE A 374 -18.20 5.02 -13.28
N LEU A 375 -17.06 5.64 -13.54
CA LEU A 375 -16.74 7.01 -13.11
C LEU A 375 -16.41 7.87 -14.32
N HIS A 376 -16.89 9.11 -14.35
CA HIS A 376 -16.40 10.08 -15.32
C HIS A 376 -14.91 10.40 -15.09
N ALA A 377 -14.12 10.44 -16.17
CA ALA A 377 -12.66 10.49 -16.05
C ALA A 377 -12.06 11.89 -15.88
N SER A 378 -12.77 12.97 -16.23
CA SER A 378 -12.23 14.34 -16.27
C SER A 378 -11.67 14.80 -14.92
N THR A 379 -12.54 15.00 -13.93
CA THR A 379 -12.13 15.47 -12.59
C THR A 379 -11.19 14.47 -11.91
N LEU A 380 -11.47 13.16 -12.04
CA LEU A 380 -10.68 12.11 -11.41
C LEU A 380 -9.23 12.07 -11.94
N THR A 381 -9.03 12.27 -13.25
CA THR A 381 -7.70 12.30 -13.87
C THR A 381 -6.88 13.48 -13.38
N ALA A 382 -7.50 14.66 -13.23
CA ALA A 382 -6.80 15.82 -12.68
C ALA A 382 -6.47 15.62 -11.20
N PHE A 383 -7.42 15.10 -10.41
CA PHE A 383 -7.22 14.83 -8.99
C PHE A 383 -6.12 13.80 -8.72
N ARG A 384 -6.11 12.66 -9.42
CA ARG A 384 -5.07 11.62 -9.22
C ARG A 384 -3.67 12.14 -9.55
N THR A 385 -3.55 13.01 -10.56
CA THR A 385 -2.27 13.62 -10.95
C THR A 385 -1.79 14.57 -9.85
N ALA A 386 -2.70 15.42 -9.37
CA ALA A 386 -2.45 16.32 -8.26
C ALA A 386 -2.03 15.56 -7.00
N LEU A 387 -2.68 14.44 -6.69
CA LEU A 387 -2.37 13.61 -5.54
C LEU A 387 -0.96 13.01 -5.61
N ALA A 388 -0.49 12.59 -6.79
CA ALA A 388 0.89 12.13 -6.95
C ALA A 388 1.91 13.25 -6.73
N SER A 389 1.69 14.43 -7.31
CA SER A 389 2.59 15.58 -7.06
C SER A 389 2.58 15.99 -5.57
N LEU A 390 1.44 15.80 -4.89
CA LEU A 390 1.27 16.10 -3.47
C LEU A 390 2.17 15.21 -2.59
N CYS A 391 2.54 14.00 -3.04
CA CYS A 391 3.54 13.18 -2.37
C CYS A 391 4.87 13.93 -2.19
N LEU A 392 5.27 14.75 -3.16
CA LEU A 392 6.50 15.54 -3.12
C LEU A 392 6.30 16.86 -2.38
N VAL A 393 5.15 17.54 -2.57
CA VAL A 393 4.79 18.75 -1.82
C VAL A 393 4.77 18.48 -0.31
N ALA A 394 4.25 17.32 0.12
CA ALA A 394 4.21 16.91 1.52
C ALA A 394 5.61 16.78 2.16
N ARG A 395 6.65 16.56 1.36
CA ARG A 395 8.04 16.47 1.81
C ARG A 395 8.73 17.84 1.94
N ARG A 396 8.17 18.89 1.34
CA ARG A 396 8.76 20.25 1.42
C ARG A 396 8.63 20.83 2.83
N THR A 397 9.73 21.39 3.32
CA THR A 397 9.78 22.06 4.64
C THR A 397 9.14 23.44 4.63
N LYS A 398 9.16 24.13 3.49
CA LYS A 398 8.60 25.47 3.33
C LYS A 398 7.95 25.58 1.94
N VAL A 399 6.71 26.04 1.91
CA VAL A 399 5.97 26.35 0.68
C VAL A 399 5.16 27.63 0.95
N THR A 400 5.56 28.73 0.33
CA THR A 400 5.00 30.07 0.52
C THR A 400 4.47 30.69 -0.78
N ALA A 401 5.12 30.43 -1.91
CA ALA A 401 4.72 30.95 -3.22
C ALA A 401 4.56 29.82 -4.25
N LEU A 402 3.43 29.82 -4.95
CA LEU A 402 3.11 28.90 -6.04
C LEU A 402 3.01 29.66 -7.36
N THR A 403 3.68 29.16 -8.41
CA THR A 403 3.41 29.58 -9.80
C THR A 403 2.77 28.44 -10.58
N VAL A 404 1.72 28.73 -11.32
CA VAL A 404 0.88 27.72 -11.99
C VAL A 404 0.66 28.13 -13.44
N PHE A 405 1.20 27.37 -14.38
CA PHE A 405 0.94 27.57 -15.80
C PHE A 405 -0.34 26.85 -16.21
N GLY A 406 -1.35 27.62 -16.61
CA GLY A 406 -2.66 27.14 -17.00
C GLY A 406 -3.73 27.34 -15.93
N THR A 407 -4.98 27.28 -16.37
CA THR A 407 -6.16 27.57 -15.54
C THR A 407 -7.27 26.52 -15.67
N GLY A 408 -6.92 25.33 -16.18
CA GLY A 408 -7.84 24.19 -16.31
C GLY A 408 -7.97 23.34 -15.03
N GLU A 409 -8.62 22.18 -15.14
CA GLU A 409 -8.82 21.26 -14.01
C GLU A 409 -7.52 20.79 -13.37
N GLN A 410 -6.46 20.53 -14.16
CA GLN A 410 -5.14 20.18 -13.64
C GLN A 410 -4.59 21.29 -12.71
N ALA A 411 -4.62 22.55 -13.16
CA ALA A 411 -4.18 23.69 -12.35
C ALA A 411 -5.02 23.83 -11.07
N TYR A 412 -6.34 23.68 -11.17
CA TYR A 412 -7.22 23.76 -10.02
C TYR A 412 -6.89 22.72 -8.95
N TRP A 413 -6.79 21.43 -9.30
CA TRP A 413 -6.59 20.36 -8.31
C TRP A 413 -5.21 20.40 -7.66
N HIS A 414 -4.15 20.76 -8.40
CA HIS A 414 -2.82 20.92 -7.84
C HIS A 414 -2.78 22.02 -6.77
N VAL A 415 -3.40 23.17 -7.06
CA VAL A 415 -3.51 24.27 -6.09
C VAL A 415 -4.42 23.89 -4.93
N ARG A 416 -5.61 23.34 -5.20
CA ARG A 416 -6.62 22.98 -4.19
C ARG A 416 -6.07 22.00 -3.15
N LEU A 417 -5.38 20.94 -3.58
CA LEU A 417 -4.78 19.94 -2.69
C LEU A 417 -3.59 20.51 -1.92
N THR A 418 -2.78 21.35 -2.56
CA THR A 418 -1.66 22.03 -1.90
C THR A 418 -2.15 22.98 -0.81
N LEU A 419 -3.23 23.72 -1.05
CA LEU A 419 -3.90 24.57 -0.05
C LEU A 419 -4.53 23.75 1.08
N LEU A 420 -5.15 22.60 0.77
CA LEU A 420 -5.72 21.72 1.81
C LEU A 420 -4.64 21.16 2.75
N LEU A 421 -3.44 20.87 2.23
CA LEU A 421 -2.33 20.32 3.01
C LEU A 421 -1.47 21.38 3.71
N ARG A 422 -1.26 22.54 3.07
CA ARG A 422 -0.26 23.56 3.44
C ARG A 422 -0.83 24.99 3.49
N GLY A 423 -2.15 25.16 3.55
CA GLY A 423 -2.81 26.48 3.44
C GLY A 423 -2.22 27.56 4.36
N LYS A 424 -1.91 27.20 5.62
CA LYS A 424 -1.31 28.10 6.63
C LYS A 424 0.02 28.75 6.22
N THR A 425 0.80 28.11 5.35
CA THR A 425 2.13 28.60 4.96
C THR A 425 2.12 29.34 3.63
N ILE A 426 1.11 29.09 2.79
CA ILE A 426 1.01 29.65 1.45
C ILE A 426 0.51 31.10 1.56
N LYS A 427 1.18 32.01 0.86
CA LYS A 427 0.88 33.45 0.87
C LYS A 427 0.49 33.99 -0.50
N ARG A 428 1.02 33.40 -1.58
CA ARG A 428 0.71 33.81 -2.95
C ARG A 428 0.55 32.61 -3.89
N VAL A 429 -0.44 32.67 -4.76
CA VAL A 429 -0.64 31.77 -5.90
C VAL A 429 -0.77 32.61 -7.17
N GLN A 430 0.19 32.45 -8.06
CA GLN A 430 0.24 33.14 -9.35
C GLN A 430 -0.14 32.18 -10.47
N PHE A 431 -1.26 32.46 -11.16
CA PHE A 431 -1.60 31.77 -12.40
C PHE A 431 -0.96 32.49 -13.59
N VAL A 432 -0.41 31.73 -14.53
CA VAL A 432 0.15 32.22 -15.79
C VAL A 432 -0.62 31.57 -16.93
N ASN A 433 -1.21 32.39 -17.80
CA ASN A 433 -1.93 31.89 -18.97
C ASN A 433 -1.60 32.70 -20.23
N ARG A 434 -1.77 32.12 -21.42
CA ARG A 434 -1.47 32.81 -22.69
C ARG A 434 -2.36 34.04 -22.87
N GLN A 435 -3.63 33.92 -22.53
CA GLN A 435 -4.64 34.97 -22.66
C GLN A 435 -5.57 34.95 -21.44
N PHE A 436 -6.21 36.09 -21.16
CA PHE A 436 -7.25 36.15 -20.15
C PHE A 436 -8.54 35.54 -20.72
N SER A 437 -8.90 34.34 -20.25
CA SER A 437 -10.03 33.56 -20.76
C SER A 437 -11.10 33.33 -19.68
N ASP A 438 -12.25 32.79 -20.05
CA ASP A 438 -13.29 32.42 -19.07
C ASP A 438 -12.79 31.40 -18.06
N SER A 439 -11.87 30.50 -18.45
CA SER A 439 -11.22 29.58 -17.50
C SER A 439 -10.43 30.31 -16.40
N CYS A 440 -9.81 31.47 -16.72
CA CYS A 440 -9.16 32.32 -15.72
C CYS A 440 -10.18 32.91 -14.75
N ARG A 441 -11.33 33.38 -15.26
CA ARG A 441 -12.40 33.90 -14.40
C ARG A 441 -13.00 32.81 -13.52
N ASP A 442 -13.13 31.60 -14.03
CA ASP A 442 -13.76 30.49 -13.33
C ASP A 442 -12.86 29.94 -12.22
N ILE A 443 -11.57 29.75 -12.47
CA ILE A 443 -10.63 29.31 -11.42
C ILE A 443 -10.53 30.35 -10.30
N MET A 444 -10.49 31.64 -10.65
CA MET A 444 -10.49 32.73 -9.69
C MET A 444 -11.79 32.75 -8.88
N ARG A 445 -12.96 32.62 -9.52
CA ARG A 445 -14.25 32.52 -8.83
C ARG A 445 -14.30 31.32 -7.87
N ARG A 446 -13.76 30.16 -8.25
CA ARG A 446 -13.72 28.97 -7.37
C ARG A 446 -12.88 29.21 -6.12
N PHE A 447 -11.69 29.80 -6.25
CA PHE A 447 -10.84 30.07 -5.08
C PHE A 447 -11.34 31.25 -4.25
N LEU A 448 -11.83 32.32 -4.88
CA LEU A 448 -12.36 33.49 -4.19
C LEU A 448 -13.70 33.18 -3.49
N GLY A 449 -14.56 32.35 -4.08
CA GLY A 449 -15.85 31.94 -3.53
C GLY A 449 -15.81 30.69 -2.64
N CYS A 450 -14.63 30.11 -2.38
CA CYS A 450 -14.50 28.95 -1.51
C CYS A 450 -14.88 29.31 -0.07
N THR A 451 -15.76 28.54 0.57
CA THR A 451 -16.22 28.76 1.95
C THR A 451 -15.32 28.09 3.00
N GLN A 452 -14.34 27.29 2.59
CA GLN A 452 -13.54 26.45 3.48
C GLN A 452 -12.18 27.08 3.84
N LYS A 453 -11.89 28.32 3.41
CA LYS A 453 -10.56 28.94 3.53
C LYS A 453 -10.08 29.08 4.96
N ASP A 454 -10.99 29.43 5.86
CA ASP A 454 -10.67 29.68 7.28
C ASP A 454 -10.25 28.38 7.96
N ARG A 455 -11.02 27.31 7.73
CA ARG A 455 -10.72 25.96 8.21
C ARG A 455 -9.38 25.46 7.70
N GLU A 456 -9.03 25.79 6.47
CA GLU A 456 -7.82 25.34 5.79
C GLU A 456 -6.63 26.30 5.95
N GLY A 457 -6.84 27.47 6.55
CA GLY A 457 -5.82 28.43 6.95
C GLY A 457 -5.22 29.26 5.81
N TRP A 458 -5.93 29.47 4.71
CA TRP A 458 -5.42 30.22 3.55
C TRP A 458 -6.25 31.47 3.18
N GLU A 459 -7.05 31.99 4.11
CA GLU A 459 -7.83 33.23 3.99
C GLU A 459 -7.02 34.40 3.37
N GLU A 460 -5.80 34.62 3.88
CA GLU A 460 -4.92 35.72 3.46
C GLU A 460 -4.16 35.45 2.15
N THR A 461 -4.34 34.28 1.53
CA THR A 461 -3.60 33.91 0.32
C THR A 461 -4.06 34.77 -0.86
N ARG A 462 -3.10 35.43 -1.51
CA ARG A 462 -3.36 36.25 -2.71
C ARG A 462 -3.35 35.37 -3.95
N PHE A 463 -4.38 35.53 -4.78
CA PHE A 463 -4.49 34.86 -6.08
C PHE A 463 -4.39 35.90 -7.19
N GLU A 464 -3.45 35.72 -8.11
CA GLU A 464 -3.18 36.66 -9.19
C GLU A 464 -3.09 35.92 -10.52
N VAL A 465 -3.39 36.62 -11.63
CA VAL A 465 -3.34 36.06 -12.98
C VAL A 465 -2.45 36.95 -13.86
N LEU A 466 -1.42 36.36 -14.44
CA LEU A 466 -0.48 36.98 -15.37
C LEU A 466 -0.76 36.42 -16.76
N THR A 467 -0.87 37.32 -17.75
CA THR A 467 -1.11 36.92 -19.14
C THR A 467 -0.16 37.63 -20.09
N ARG A 468 0.10 37.04 -21.26
CA ARG A 468 1.04 37.58 -22.26
C ARG A 468 0.67 38.98 -22.76
N GLY A 469 -0.58 39.40 -22.59
CA GLY A 469 -1.04 40.74 -22.94
C GLY A 469 -0.59 41.84 -21.97
N HIS A 470 0.03 41.49 -20.84
CA HIS A 470 0.54 42.47 -19.88
C HIS A 470 1.85 43.11 -20.39
N LEU A 471 1.96 44.45 -20.34
CA LEU A 471 3.12 45.20 -20.84
C LEU A 471 4.46 44.72 -20.28
N GLU A 472 4.49 44.35 -18.99
CA GLU A 472 5.69 43.85 -18.31
C GLU A 472 5.70 42.31 -18.13
N TYR A 473 5.00 41.56 -19.00
CA TYR A 473 4.82 40.12 -18.85
C TYR A 473 6.12 39.36 -18.57
N GLU A 474 7.15 39.57 -19.40
CA GLU A 474 8.43 38.87 -19.29
C GLU A 474 9.11 39.15 -17.94
N ARG A 475 9.20 40.44 -17.55
CA ARG A 475 9.81 40.87 -16.29
C ARG A 475 9.09 40.30 -15.07
N LEU A 476 7.75 40.32 -15.10
CA LEU A 476 6.93 39.77 -14.03
C LEU A 476 7.04 38.25 -13.97
N LEU A 477 7.00 37.56 -15.11
CA LEU A 477 7.16 36.11 -15.18
C LEU A 477 8.50 35.66 -14.58
N GLU A 478 9.60 36.32 -14.94
CA GLU A 478 10.92 36.03 -14.41
C GLU A 478 10.96 36.19 -12.89
N LYS A 479 10.43 37.31 -12.37
CA LYS A 479 10.32 37.56 -10.93
C LYS A 479 9.50 36.49 -10.23
N GLU A 480 8.34 36.13 -10.78
CA GLU A 480 7.43 35.14 -10.20
C GLU A 480 8.08 33.75 -10.13
N LEU A 481 8.78 33.33 -11.18
CA LEU A 481 9.51 32.06 -11.21
C LEU A 481 10.68 32.03 -10.21
N LEU A 482 11.41 33.15 -10.07
CA LEU A 482 12.51 33.27 -9.11
C LEU A 482 12.02 33.26 -7.65
N GLU A 483 10.83 33.80 -7.37
CA GLU A 483 10.26 33.83 -6.01
C GLU A 483 9.51 32.54 -5.63
N SER A 484 9.13 31.72 -6.60
CA SER A 484 8.31 30.52 -6.39
C SER A 484 9.05 29.40 -5.66
N ASP A 485 8.33 28.71 -4.77
CA ASP A 485 8.81 27.48 -4.12
C ASP A 485 8.38 26.24 -4.89
N VAL A 486 7.18 26.28 -5.48
CA VAL A 486 6.61 25.22 -6.32
C VAL A 486 6.09 25.82 -7.63
N ILE A 487 6.43 25.18 -8.75
CA ILE A 487 5.99 25.55 -10.09
C ILE A 487 5.19 24.37 -10.65
N PHE A 488 3.91 24.59 -10.96
CA PHE A 488 3.05 23.61 -11.62
C PHE A 488 2.90 23.97 -13.10
N CYS A 489 3.34 23.08 -13.99
CA CYS A 489 3.16 23.19 -15.43
C CYS A 489 1.99 22.30 -15.83
N CYS A 490 0.84 22.92 -16.06
CA CYS A 490 -0.44 22.27 -16.33
C CYS A 490 -0.99 22.66 -17.71
N THR A 491 -0.12 23.08 -18.64
CA THR A 491 -0.53 23.61 -19.95
C THR A 491 0.17 22.87 -21.07
N PRO A 492 -0.56 22.23 -21.98
CA PRO A 492 0.04 21.63 -23.16
C PRO A 492 0.83 22.67 -23.97
N SER A 493 2.10 22.37 -24.21
CA SER A 493 3.02 23.27 -24.92
C SER A 493 4.00 22.47 -25.77
N LYS A 494 4.41 23.04 -26.90
CA LYS A 494 5.47 22.50 -27.78
C LYS A 494 6.82 23.19 -27.56
N GLU A 495 6.80 24.29 -26.82
CA GLU A 495 7.96 25.12 -26.48
C GLU A 495 7.99 25.30 -24.97
N ALA A 496 9.19 25.49 -24.42
CA ALA A 496 9.35 25.72 -22.99
C ALA A 496 8.56 26.95 -22.51
N LEU A 497 8.01 26.86 -21.30
CA LEU A 497 7.10 27.87 -20.76
C LEU A 497 7.82 29.16 -20.32
N TRP A 498 9.14 29.11 -20.17
CA TRP A 498 10.00 30.24 -19.84
C TRP A 498 11.36 30.10 -20.55
N LYS A 499 12.19 31.15 -20.51
CA LYS A 499 13.49 31.18 -21.16
C LYS A 499 14.53 30.31 -20.45
N GLU A 500 15.43 29.72 -21.22
CA GLU A 500 16.64 29.06 -20.70
C GLU A 500 17.49 30.03 -19.88
N GLY A 501 18.30 29.52 -18.96
CA GLY A 501 19.20 30.33 -18.14
C GLY A 501 18.55 30.95 -16.90
N LEU A 502 17.21 31.11 -16.86
CA LEU A 502 16.54 31.80 -15.76
C LEU A 502 16.72 31.08 -14.41
N LEU A 503 16.30 29.81 -14.34
CA LEU A 503 16.36 29.01 -13.10
C LEU A 503 17.74 28.39 -12.85
N THR A 504 18.59 28.35 -13.88
CA THR A 504 19.99 27.88 -13.80
C THR A 504 20.97 29.02 -13.52
N SER A 505 20.52 30.28 -13.54
CA SER A 505 21.29 31.45 -13.13
C SER A 505 21.74 31.37 -11.66
N ARG A 506 22.71 32.23 -11.28
CA ARG A 506 23.18 32.32 -9.89
C ARG A 506 22.05 32.65 -8.92
N GLU A 507 21.12 33.50 -9.33
CA GLU A 507 19.95 33.88 -8.54
C GLU A 507 18.90 32.76 -8.48
N GLY A 508 18.61 32.14 -9.63
CA GLY A 508 17.75 30.96 -9.73
C GLY A 508 18.19 29.84 -8.80
N ARG A 509 19.50 29.56 -8.74
CA ARG A 509 20.06 28.50 -7.89
C ARG A 509 19.99 28.75 -6.37
N ARG A 510 19.64 29.95 -5.91
CA ARG A 510 19.58 30.26 -4.45
C ARG A 510 18.43 29.56 -3.72
N ARG A 511 17.41 29.09 -4.46
CA ARG A 511 16.24 28.41 -3.90
C ARG A 511 16.09 27.03 -4.52
N GLY A 512 15.92 26.01 -3.67
CA GLY A 512 15.53 24.68 -4.13
C GLY A 512 14.03 24.61 -4.40
N ARG A 513 13.65 24.40 -5.66
CA ARG A 513 12.26 24.42 -6.10
C ARG A 513 11.72 23.03 -6.43
N LEU A 514 10.41 22.86 -6.29
CA LEU A 514 9.70 21.73 -6.88
C LEU A 514 9.06 22.19 -8.20
N ILE A 515 9.48 21.59 -9.31
CA ILE A 515 8.88 21.84 -10.62
C ILE A 515 8.08 20.59 -10.97
N VAL A 516 6.79 20.73 -11.20
CA VAL A 516 5.88 19.64 -11.55
C VAL A 516 5.41 19.85 -12.98
N ALA A 517 5.81 19.00 -13.92
CA ALA A 517 5.41 19.05 -15.32
C ALA A 517 4.41 17.94 -15.67
N ILE A 518 3.26 18.36 -16.17
CA ILE A 518 2.06 17.52 -16.38
C ILE A 518 1.44 17.76 -17.76
N GLY A 519 1.43 19.01 -18.23
CA GLY A 519 0.70 19.40 -19.44
C GLY A 519 1.26 18.78 -20.72
N SER A 520 2.55 18.43 -20.73
CA SER A 520 3.22 17.78 -21.87
C SER A 520 3.30 16.26 -21.71
N TRP A 521 2.61 15.51 -22.58
CA TRP A 521 2.51 14.04 -22.50
C TRP A 521 2.83 13.33 -23.83
N THR A 522 3.27 14.07 -24.86
CA THR A 522 3.74 13.50 -26.14
C THR A 522 5.18 13.90 -26.42
N ARG A 523 5.81 13.19 -27.36
CA ARG A 523 7.23 13.38 -27.72
C ARG A 523 7.54 14.77 -28.27
N GLU A 524 6.56 15.43 -28.86
CA GLU A 524 6.66 16.75 -29.49
C GLU A 524 6.39 17.88 -28.50
N MET A 525 5.92 17.56 -27.29
CA MET A 525 5.57 18.54 -26.27
C MET A 525 6.74 18.82 -25.32
N ARG A 526 6.79 20.05 -24.81
CA ARG A 526 7.84 20.60 -23.94
C ARG A 526 7.20 21.60 -22.97
N GLU A 527 7.42 21.47 -21.67
CA GLU A 527 7.02 22.50 -20.68
C GLU A 527 8.24 23.14 -20.03
N ILE A 528 9.26 22.34 -19.75
CA ILE A 528 10.46 22.76 -19.04
C ILE A 528 11.61 22.94 -20.03
N PRO A 529 12.42 24.01 -19.91
CA PRO A 529 13.66 24.15 -20.69
C PRO A 529 14.68 23.06 -20.35
N GLY A 530 15.43 22.59 -21.36
CA GLY A 530 16.37 21.46 -21.21
C GLY A 530 17.56 21.75 -20.29
N ASP A 531 17.98 23.01 -20.14
CA ASP A 531 19.05 23.40 -19.23
C ASP A 531 18.68 23.16 -17.75
N VAL A 532 17.42 23.34 -17.38
CA VAL A 532 16.90 23.07 -16.03
C VAL A 532 16.99 21.57 -15.72
N ILE A 533 16.64 20.71 -16.69
CA ILE A 533 16.72 19.25 -16.56
C ILE A 533 18.18 18.82 -16.43
N ARG A 534 19.05 19.25 -17.35
CA ARG A 534 20.49 18.93 -17.30
C ARG A 534 21.15 19.40 -16.00
N GLN A 535 20.78 20.57 -15.51
CA GLN A 535 21.29 21.07 -14.23
C GLN A 535 20.84 20.21 -13.04
N ALA A 536 19.63 19.65 -13.08
CA ALA A 536 19.17 18.70 -12.06
C ALA A 536 19.92 17.36 -12.10
N LEU A 537 20.50 16.99 -13.25
CA LEU A 537 21.21 15.72 -13.42
C LEU A 537 22.72 15.80 -13.17
N LYS A 538 23.30 17.00 -13.06
CA LYS A 538 24.73 17.18 -12.75
C LYS A 538 25.10 16.49 -11.43
N LYS A 539 25.95 15.48 -11.49
CA LYS A 539 26.54 14.82 -10.31
C LYS A 539 27.61 15.75 -9.72
N GLY A 540 27.49 16.10 -8.43
CA GLY A 540 28.49 16.91 -7.74
C GLY A 540 29.84 16.19 -7.70
N GLY A 541 30.74 16.57 -8.62
CA GLY A 541 32.04 15.95 -8.78
C GLY A 541 32.43 15.77 -10.25
N ASP A 542 32.54 16.88 -10.98
CA ASP A 542 33.32 16.89 -12.23
C ASP A 542 34.18 18.15 -12.28
N GLY A 543 35.29 18.09 -11.55
CA GLY A 543 36.46 18.90 -11.84
C GLY A 543 37.45 18.01 -12.58
N GLY A 544 37.58 18.18 -13.90
CA GLY A 544 38.63 17.50 -14.65
C GLY A 544 38.47 17.48 -16.16
N GLY A 545 38.50 18.65 -16.80
CA GLY A 545 38.62 18.72 -18.26
C GLY A 545 38.82 20.10 -18.87
N ASP A 546 39.50 21.04 -18.19
CA ASP A 546 40.50 21.92 -18.81
C ASP A 546 41.11 22.91 -17.79
N GLY A 547 42.45 22.91 -17.73
CA GLY A 547 43.30 24.09 -17.50
C GLY A 547 43.22 24.84 -16.16
N HIS A 548 44.17 24.54 -15.27
CA HIS A 548 44.83 25.45 -14.32
C HIS A 548 44.01 26.34 -13.35
N GLY A 549 44.31 26.17 -12.04
CA GLY A 549 44.56 27.34 -11.18
C GLY A 549 43.72 27.46 -9.90
N HIS A 550 44.39 27.20 -8.78
CA HIS A 550 44.21 27.83 -7.46
C HIS A 550 42.99 27.47 -6.59
N ARG A 551 43.32 26.72 -5.52
CA ARG A 551 42.61 26.64 -4.24
C ARG A 551 42.27 28.06 -3.74
N HIS A 552 40.99 28.37 -3.57
CA HIS A 552 40.54 29.34 -2.56
C HIS A 552 39.15 28.96 -2.05
N HIS A 553 39.03 29.00 -0.72
CA HIS A 553 37.84 28.78 0.09
C HIS A 553 36.56 29.41 -0.48
N TRP A 554 35.46 28.66 -0.55
CA TRP A 554 34.12 29.25 -0.60
C TRP A 554 33.07 28.48 0.22
N HIS A 555 32.35 29.27 1.02
CA HIS A 555 31.37 28.92 2.05
C HIS A 555 30.04 28.34 1.53
N LYS A 556 29.45 27.43 2.33
CA LYS A 556 28.02 27.28 2.71
C LYS A 556 26.95 27.82 1.73
N HIS A 557 26.72 27.26 0.53
CA HIS A 557 25.40 27.32 -0.15
C HIS A 557 25.26 26.18 -1.18
N ALA A 558 24.12 25.47 -1.15
CA ALA A 558 23.60 24.43 -2.08
C ALA A 558 24.62 23.50 -2.76
N VAL A 559 24.62 22.21 -2.36
CA VAL A 559 25.30 21.12 -3.08
C VAL A 559 24.86 21.13 -4.55
N GLU A 560 25.78 21.00 -5.52
CA GLU A 560 25.43 20.98 -6.95
C GLU A 560 24.62 19.73 -7.32
N GLY A 561 23.65 19.88 -8.24
CA GLY A 561 22.76 18.81 -8.73
C GLY A 561 21.30 18.96 -8.28
N GLY A 562 20.43 18.02 -8.63
CA GLY A 562 19.00 17.97 -8.27
C GLY A 562 18.49 16.53 -8.37
N VAL A 563 17.17 16.33 -8.48
CA VAL A 563 16.61 15.01 -8.81
C VAL A 563 15.45 15.16 -9.78
N VAL A 564 15.39 14.27 -10.77
CA VAL A 564 14.27 14.14 -11.70
C VAL A 564 13.47 12.90 -11.32
N VAL A 565 12.21 13.13 -10.97
CA VAL A 565 11.27 12.13 -10.49
C VAL A 565 10.22 11.89 -11.58
N VAL A 566 9.87 10.62 -11.80
CA VAL A 566 8.85 10.23 -12.79
C VAL A 566 7.79 9.35 -12.15
N ASP A 567 6.59 9.30 -12.73
CA ASP A 567 5.56 8.33 -12.34
C ASP A 567 5.90 6.91 -12.80
N THR A 568 6.48 6.76 -13.99
CA THR A 568 7.05 5.51 -14.48
C THR A 568 8.27 5.78 -15.38
N LEU A 569 9.32 4.96 -15.25
CA LEU A 569 10.53 5.06 -16.08
C LEU A 569 10.22 4.86 -17.56
N ASP A 570 9.55 3.75 -17.89
CA ASP A 570 9.29 3.34 -19.27
C ASP A 570 8.41 4.37 -20.01
N GLY A 571 7.32 4.80 -19.37
CA GLY A 571 6.43 5.82 -19.93
C GLY A 571 7.15 7.17 -20.11
N ALA A 572 7.94 7.60 -19.14
CA ALA A 572 8.65 8.86 -19.22
C ALA A 572 9.69 8.86 -20.36
N LEU A 573 10.47 7.79 -20.51
CA LEU A 573 11.47 7.67 -21.57
C LEU A 573 10.85 7.52 -22.97
N LYS A 574 9.61 7.00 -23.07
CA LYS A 574 8.90 6.85 -24.34
C LYS A 574 8.11 8.10 -24.73
N GLU A 575 7.54 8.83 -23.78
CA GLU A 575 6.51 9.85 -24.06
C GLU A 575 6.89 11.27 -23.61
N ALA A 576 7.80 11.45 -22.64
CA ALA A 576 8.17 12.77 -22.15
C ALA A 576 9.20 13.47 -23.07
N GLY A 577 8.70 14.23 -24.05
CA GLY A 577 9.54 14.92 -25.04
C GLY A 577 10.70 15.75 -24.45
N GLU A 578 10.47 16.44 -23.34
CA GLU A 578 11.50 17.26 -22.67
C GLU A 578 12.64 16.45 -22.02
N LEU A 579 12.36 15.21 -21.56
CA LEU A 579 13.41 14.31 -21.05
C LEU A 579 14.19 13.66 -22.19
N ILE A 580 13.48 13.27 -23.26
CA ILE A 580 14.08 12.66 -24.45
C ILE A 580 15.05 13.64 -25.12
N GLU A 581 14.65 14.90 -25.29
CA GLU A 581 15.51 15.94 -25.88
C GLU A 581 16.71 16.28 -25.00
N ALA A 582 16.54 16.25 -23.68
CA ALA A 582 17.63 16.47 -22.74
C ALA A 582 18.63 15.28 -22.70
N GLY A 583 18.32 14.16 -23.36
CA GLY A 583 19.19 12.98 -23.44
C GLY A 583 19.26 12.17 -22.15
N VAL A 584 18.19 12.19 -21.35
CA VAL A 584 18.16 11.59 -20.01
C VAL A 584 18.07 10.06 -20.07
N GLY A 585 18.98 9.38 -19.37
CA GLY A 585 18.99 7.92 -19.21
C GLY A 585 18.05 7.41 -18.10
N ALA A 586 17.77 6.11 -18.09
CA ALA A 586 16.92 5.50 -17.05
C ALA A 586 17.56 5.56 -15.65
N GLU A 587 18.88 5.46 -15.59
CA GLU A 587 19.71 5.52 -14.39
C GLU A 587 19.81 6.92 -13.76
N GLU A 588 19.34 7.93 -14.48
CA GLU A 588 19.34 9.34 -14.05
C GLU A 588 17.97 9.78 -13.50
N LEU A 589 16.96 8.93 -13.66
CA LEU A 589 15.59 9.14 -13.20
C LEU A 589 15.32 8.35 -11.92
N VAL A 590 14.39 8.85 -11.11
CA VAL A 590 13.89 8.13 -9.94
C VAL A 590 12.39 7.98 -10.03
N GLU A 591 11.86 6.78 -9.83
CA GLU A 591 10.41 6.60 -9.76
C GLU A 591 9.84 7.14 -8.46
N LEU A 592 8.67 7.77 -8.55
CA LEU A 592 7.98 8.34 -7.40
C LEU A 592 7.72 7.29 -6.31
N GLY A 593 7.42 6.04 -6.69
CA GLY A 593 7.16 4.94 -5.77
C GLY A 593 8.35 4.58 -4.87
N GLU A 594 9.58 4.73 -5.35
CA GLU A 594 10.79 4.50 -4.56
C GLU A 594 10.98 5.58 -3.50
N LEU A 595 10.64 6.83 -3.83
CA LEU A 595 10.84 7.98 -2.96
C LEU A 595 9.83 8.06 -1.82
N VAL A 596 8.64 7.50 -2.03
CA VAL A 596 7.50 7.63 -1.13
C VAL A 596 7.77 7.00 0.25
N MET A 597 8.59 5.96 0.35
CA MET A 597 8.90 5.25 1.61
C MET A 597 10.26 5.61 2.23
N LEU A 598 11.04 6.51 1.61
CA LEU A 598 12.37 6.90 2.10
C LEU A 598 12.42 7.32 3.58
N ARG A 599 11.36 7.94 4.11
CA ARG A 599 11.33 8.36 5.54
C ARG A 599 11.20 7.16 6.48
N GLU A 600 10.45 6.13 6.11
CA GLU A 600 10.31 4.92 6.92
C GLU A 600 11.61 4.11 6.89
N ILE A 601 12.27 4.07 5.73
CA ILE A 601 13.59 3.45 5.57
C ILE A 601 14.64 4.19 6.42
N ILE A 602 14.68 5.52 6.38
CA ILE A 602 15.63 6.32 7.18
C ILE A 602 15.37 6.15 8.67
N LEU A 603 14.10 6.13 9.10
CA LEU A 603 13.72 5.92 10.51
C LEU A 603 14.08 4.51 11.00
N ALA A 604 13.78 3.48 10.21
CA ALA A 604 14.17 2.09 10.48
C ALA A 604 15.70 1.92 10.52
N GLU A 605 16.45 2.61 9.65
CA GLU A 605 17.92 2.58 9.64
C GLU A 605 18.56 3.39 10.79
N SER A 606 17.82 4.30 11.45
CA SER A 606 18.25 4.98 12.68
C SER A 606 17.98 4.18 13.95
N GLU A 607 16.89 3.41 14.01
CA GLU A 607 16.55 2.60 15.20
C GLU A 607 17.44 1.35 15.35
N VAL A 608 17.94 0.78 14.25
CA VAL A 608 18.86 -0.37 14.27
C VAL A 608 20.30 0.03 14.66
N GLY A 609 20.62 1.33 14.72
CA GLY A 609 21.96 1.85 15.01
C GLY A 609 22.16 2.41 16.43
N GLY A 610 21.21 2.22 17.35
CA GLY A 610 21.25 2.83 18.68
C GLY A 610 22.11 2.09 19.71
N GLY A 611 23.43 2.27 19.63
CA GLY A 611 24.31 2.33 20.81
C GLY A 611 24.74 3.78 20.96
N GLY A 612 24.38 4.41 22.07
CA GLY A 612 24.27 5.87 22.18
C GLY A 612 25.56 6.66 22.04
N GLU A 613 25.40 7.91 21.61
CA GLU A 613 26.09 9.10 22.12
C GLU A 613 25.34 10.34 21.56
N GLU A 614 24.99 11.27 22.45
CA GLU A 614 24.64 12.62 22.07
C GLU A 614 25.94 13.31 21.64
N GLU A 615 26.19 13.44 20.34
CA GLU A 615 27.28 14.28 19.85
C GLU A 615 26.74 15.62 19.35
N SER A 616 27.12 16.65 20.08
CA SER A 616 27.13 18.06 19.71
C SER A 616 28.00 18.29 18.47
N ASP A 617 27.56 19.25 17.64
CA ASP A 617 28.35 19.83 16.55
C ASP A 617 29.74 20.25 17.04
N GLU A 618 30.80 19.54 16.64
CA GLU A 618 32.16 20.07 16.49
C GLU A 618 33.02 19.10 15.64
N ASP A 619 34.06 19.67 15.02
CA ASP A 619 34.80 19.19 13.86
C ASP A 619 35.46 17.80 13.97
N GLU A 620 35.51 17.03 12.88
CA GLU A 620 36.57 16.01 12.70
C GLU A 620 37.15 15.99 11.27
N GLU A 621 38.43 16.39 11.21
CA GLU A 621 39.39 16.08 10.16
C GLU A 621 39.92 14.64 10.31
N THR A 622 40.08 13.97 9.17
CA THR A 622 41.07 12.92 8.86
C THR A 622 41.24 11.71 9.80
N VAL A 623 40.78 10.53 9.35
CA VAL A 623 41.52 9.26 9.55
C VAL A 623 41.33 8.35 8.33
N GLU A 624 42.44 8.01 7.66
CA GLU A 624 42.54 6.85 6.77
C GLU A 624 42.78 5.57 7.57
N LEU A 625 42.10 4.48 7.17
CA LEU A 625 42.48 3.05 7.18
C LEU A 625 41.35 2.13 7.64
N GLY A 626 40.96 1.18 6.79
CA GLY A 626 40.05 0.07 7.16
C GLY A 626 39.12 -0.38 6.04
N LYS A 627 39.64 -1.09 5.04
CA LYS A 627 38.89 -1.70 3.93
C LYS A 627 38.00 -2.87 4.44
N SER A 628 36.76 -2.61 4.88
CA SER A 628 35.68 -3.64 4.90
C SER A 628 34.23 -3.13 5.13
N SER A 629 33.90 -1.83 4.97
CA SER A 629 32.54 -1.30 5.27
C SER A 629 31.86 -0.54 4.12
N SER A 630 31.87 -1.08 2.89
CA SER A 630 31.73 -0.23 1.69
C SER A 630 30.35 -0.14 1.00
N LYS A 631 29.34 -0.97 1.31
CA LYS A 631 28.02 -0.91 0.62
C LYS A 631 26.87 -0.35 1.47
N ALA A 632 26.70 -0.81 2.70
CA ALA A 632 25.60 -0.37 3.57
C ALA A 632 25.75 1.11 3.99
N SER A 633 26.98 1.53 4.31
CA SER A 633 27.30 2.92 4.68
C SER A 633 27.07 3.89 3.50
N LYS A 634 27.50 3.51 2.28
CA LYS A 634 27.24 4.31 1.06
C LYS A 634 25.75 4.44 0.74
N ARG A 635 24.96 3.37 0.92
CA ARG A 635 23.50 3.39 0.70
C ARG A 635 22.78 4.29 1.70
N LYS A 636 23.16 4.20 2.99
CA LYS A 636 22.61 5.04 4.07
C LYS A 636 22.92 6.53 3.85
N ALA A 637 24.13 6.86 3.40
CA ALA A 637 24.53 8.21 3.03
C ALA A 637 23.74 8.74 1.82
N GLY A 638 23.53 7.90 0.79
CA GLY A 638 22.72 8.23 -0.39
C GLY A 638 21.26 8.54 -0.07
N ASN A 639 20.62 7.72 0.79
CA ASN A 639 19.23 7.91 1.20
C ASN A 639 19.03 9.19 2.03
N LYS A 640 19.93 9.49 2.98
CA LYS A 640 19.90 10.74 3.75
C LYS A 640 20.09 11.97 2.86
N HIS A 641 20.98 11.88 1.86
CA HIS A 641 21.19 12.93 0.88
C HIS A 641 19.92 13.20 0.06
N LEU A 642 19.30 12.16 -0.49
CA LEU A 642 18.07 12.25 -1.29
C LEU A 642 16.88 12.82 -0.49
N ALA A 643 16.71 12.43 0.77
CA ALA A 643 15.69 13.01 1.64
C ALA A 643 15.90 14.51 1.89
N LYS A 644 17.15 14.96 2.03
CA LYS A 644 17.49 16.39 2.15
C LYS A 644 17.16 17.17 0.87
N TRP A 645 17.38 16.56 -0.30
CA TRP A 645 17.00 17.12 -1.60
C TRP A 645 15.49 17.29 -1.74
N LEU A 646 14.71 16.27 -1.40
CA LEU A 646 13.24 16.33 -1.45
C LEU A 646 12.66 17.44 -0.55
N GLN A 647 13.35 17.79 0.53
CA GLN A 647 12.93 18.84 1.45
C GLN A 647 13.30 20.25 0.98
N LYS A 648 14.57 20.46 0.57
CA LYS A 648 15.17 21.80 0.39
C LYS A 648 15.84 22.03 -0.96
N GLY A 649 15.97 21.00 -1.80
CA GLY A 649 16.71 21.04 -3.06
C GLY A 649 15.83 21.21 -4.30
N ASN A 650 16.44 21.16 -5.48
CA ASN A 650 15.73 21.18 -6.77
C ASN A 650 15.21 19.79 -7.10
N VAL A 651 13.90 19.69 -7.31
CA VAL A 651 13.19 18.46 -7.66
C VAL A 651 12.34 18.76 -8.87
N ILE A 652 12.51 17.99 -9.94
CA ILE A 652 11.63 18.02 -11.11
C ILE A 652 10.78 16.77 -11.03
N TYR A 653 9.46 16.90 -11.10
CA TYR A 653 8.53 15.78 -11.22
C TYR A 653 7.87 15.83 -12.58
N LYS A 654 8.11 14.80 -13.39
CA LYS A 654 7.49 14.63 -14.69
C LYS A 654 6.46 13.51 -14.64
N SER A 655 5.19 13.84 -14.92
CA SER A 655 4.13 12.84 -15.05
C SER A 655 3.71 12.69 -16.51
N VAL A 656 3.63 11.44 -16.99
CA VAL A 656 3.02 11.06 -18.27
C VAL A 656 1.67 10.35 -18.07
N GLY A 657 1.41 9.86 -16.86
CA GLY A 657 0.17 9.24 -16.42
C GLY A 657 0.25 7.71 -16.40
N LEU A 658 0.04 7.14 -15.22
CA LEU A 658 0.04 5.69 -14.99
C LEU A 658 -1.38 5.20 -14.69
N GLY A 659 -1.83 4.14 -15.38
CA GLY A 659 -3.19 3.59 -15.22
C GLY A 659 -3.50 3.13 -13.79
N LEU A 660 -2.48 2.65 -13.07
CA LEU A 660 -2.58 2.28 -11.65
C LEU A 660 -3.08 3.43 -10.76
N MET A 661 -2.74 4.67 -11.09
CA MET A 661 -3.21 5.84 -10.35
C MET A 661 -4.72 6.04 -10.52
N ASP A 662 -5.25 5.78 -11.73
CA ASP A 662 -6.68 5.88 -12.01
C ASP A 662 -7.46 4.77 -11.28
N LEU A 663 -6.92 3.54 -11.27
CA LEU A 663 -7.48 2.41 -10.52
C LEU A 663 -7.52 2.71 -9.01
N THR A 664 -6.38 3.04 -8.42
CA THR A 664 -6.25 3.22 -6.96
C THR A 664 -7.13 4.35 -6.45
N VAL A 665 -7.07 5.51 -7.11
CA VAL A 665 -7.85 6.69 -6.71
C VAL A 665 -9.33 6.49 -7.05
N GLY A 666 -9.65 5.84 -8.17
CA GLY A 666 -11.02 5.50 -8.53
C GLY A 666 -11.70 4.61 -7.48
N MET A 667 -11.01 3.56 -7.01
CA MET A 667 -11.49 2.69 -5.93
C MET A 667 -11.79 3.49 -4.66
N HIS A 668 -10.89 4.40 -4.30
CA HIS A 668 -11.05 5.27 -3.15
C HIS A 668 -12.27 6.20 -3.29
N VAL A 669 -12.47 6.79 -4.47
CA VAL A 669 -13.63 7.65 -4.75
C VAL A 669 -14.94 6.87 -4.71
N VAL A 670 -14.99 5.64 -5.23
CA VAL A 670 -16.19 4.79 -5.11
C VAL A 670 -16.52 4.50 -3.65
N LYS A 671 -15.51 4.25 -2.82
CA LYS A 671 -15.69 4.04 -1.38
C LYS A 671 -16.27 5.29 -0.71
N LEU A 672 -15.66 6.46 -0.93
CA LEU A 672 -16.15 7.74 -0.39
C LEU A 672 -17.56 8.06 -0.88
N ALA A 673 -17.87 7.78 -2.14
CA ALA A 673 -19.19 7.99 -2.71
C ALA A 673 -20.25 7.14 -1.99
N LYS A 674 -19.96 5.85 -1.71
CA LYS A 674 -20.84 4.97 -0.94
C LYS A 674 -21.02 5.45 0.50
N GLU A 675 -19.95 5.91 1.15
CA GLU A 675 -20.00 6.45 2.52
C GLU A 675 -20.81 7.75 2.62
N LYS A 676 -20.67 8.63 1.62
CA LYS A 676 -21.38 9.92 1.55
C LYS A 676 -22.77 9.82 0.90
N GLY A 677 -23.18 8.63 0.43
CA GLY A 677 -24.46 8.42 -0.24
C GLY A 677 -24.61 9.18 -1.56
N VAL A 678 -23.51 9.35 -2.30
CA VAL A 678 -23.45 10.08 -3.58
C VAL A 678 -23.28 9.08 -4.72
N GLY A 679 -23.99 9.29 -5.83
CA GLY A 679 -23.93 8.44 -7.02
C GLY A 679 -25.19 7.64 -7.24
N SER A 680 -25.28 6.99 -8.41
CA SER A 680 -26.32 6.01 -8.68
C SER A 680 -25.81 4.62 -8.33
N HIS A 681 -26.60 3.82 -7.61
CA HIS A 681 -26.24 2.47 -7.22
C HIS A 681 -27.15 1.47 -7.94
N ILE A 682 -26.59 0.71 -8.88
CA ILE A 682 -27.31 -0.27 -9.68
C ILE A 682 -27.13 -1.64 -9.02
N GLU A 683 -28.21 -2.20 -8.49
CA GLU A 683 -28.21 -3.50 -7.84
C GLU A 683 -28.25 -4.64 -8.87
N GLY A 684 -27.44 -5.70 -8.68
CA GLY A 684 -27.50 -6.92 -9.50
C GLY A 684 -26.88 -6.79 -10.90
N PHE A 685 -26.04 -5.77 -11.10
CA PHE A 685 -25.12 -5.64 -12.23
C PHE A 685 -23.89 -6.51 -11.99
#